data_AF-A0A2T0BGM1-F1
#
_entry.id   AF-A0A2T0BGM1-F1
#
_cell.length_a   1.000
_cell.length_b   1.000
_cell.length_c   1.000
_cell.angle_alpha   90.00
_cell.angle_beta   90.00
_cell.angle_gamma   90.00
#
_symmetry.space_group_name_H-M   'P 1'
#
loop_
_entity.id
_entity.type
_entity.pdbx_description
1 polymer ?
#
loop_
_entity_poly.entity_id
_entity_poly.type
_entity_poly.pdbx_seq_one_letter_code
_entity_poly.pdbx_strand_id
1 'polypeptide(L)'
;MRSIRFCIDDILVTEDKTELVVTGWAYAESKQPIKIEMVNVDYFKVEKFERPDIFHQYKEESLALETGFKITIPYKEKNKIVFSTKDEEATCNFRSNDKTKTQKSRSKLDVFMFIFDFSNIGKLFKYIMDYGVMDTLIRIKRVIIKTSLKGIKYNDWLNRERASTKELEKQRKHVFEYSPKISIVVATYNTTESNIRDMMKSLIKQTYSNWELCIVDGASNNISTIKVLKEYQNKYDNIKGNYLSENSITLNSVYEELKLTSGEFVGLLNQGDFLELDALYKIVEGINNNRNVDFIYTDEDRVSDSGKEFSEPQFKPDWAPDTFRSYNYISNFAVFSKKLLENIGEFKDNQNYDLLLKLTEGAQEILHISKVLYHGRSYNKNKIDIEEDKEAIKNQLERIGAKGIVEDGLFQGSYKVEYEIADNPLVSIIIPNKDEHETLKACIESIFEKSTYKNFEIIIVENNSTEDEIFKYYEELASNNKIRVITWDKEFNYSAINNYAFNETKGEYIVFLNNDIEVITPNWIEEMLMHTQRMGIGITGAKLYYPDDTIQHAGVILGLRGVAGHSHGGFKRDDLGFCGRLKIIQNLSAVTAACLMIRRSVYEEVEGFDEEFPVAFNDIDFCLKVRGKGHLIIFTPFVEMYHYESKSRGEDTTVEKIARFEKEVKRFHKKWGLWIRDPYYNDNLTLDEEDFSLKV
;
A
#
# COMPACT_ATOMS: atom_id res chain seq x y z
N MET A 1 35.05 -8.76 5.38
CA MET A 1 35.05 -7.29 5.52
C MET A 1 34.07 -6.98 6.62
N ARG A 2 34.57 -6.58 7.78
CA ARG A 2 33.76 -5.88 8.78
C ARG A 2 34.04 -4.40 8.52
N SER A 3 32.98 -3.59 8.41
CA SER A 3 33.12 -2.15 8.18
C SER A 3 32.23 -1.37 9.14
N ILE A 4 32.81 -0.40 9.85
CA ILE A 4 32.05 0.68 10.49
C ILE A 4 31.63 1.67 9.41
N ARG A 5 30.33 1.89 9.28
CA ARG A 5 29.73 2.94 8.47
C ARG A 5 29.40 4.12 9.37
N PHE A 6 29.63 5.33 8.89
CA PHE A 6 29.28 6.54 9.62
C PHE A 6 28.98 7.68 8.67
N CYS A 7 28.23 8.67 9.14
CA CYS A 7 27.99 9.92 8.45
C CYS A 7 28.02 11.09 9.42
N ILE A 8 28.61 12.21 9.01
CA ILE A 8 28.45 13.51 9.70
C ILE A 8 27.33 14.27 9.01
N ASP A 9 26.22 14.39 9.72
CA ASP A 9 25.03 15.08 9.23
C ASP A 9 25.28 16.60 9.23
N ASP A 10 25.82 17.13 10.33
CA ASP A 10 26.00 18.58 10.52
C ASP A 10 27.14 18.94 11.50
N ILE A 11 27.71 20.13 11.30
CA ILE A 11 28.75 20.75 12.12
C ILE A 11 28.32 22.18 12.41
N LEU A 12 27.98 22.46 13.67
CA LEU A 12 27.56 23.79 14.12
C LEU A 12 28.67 24.42 14.96
N VAL A 13 28.96 25.69 14.73
CA VAL A 13 29.85 26.50 15.56
C VAL A 13 28.98 27.45 16.36
N THR A 14 29.22 27.58 17.67
CA THR A 14 28.48 28.53 18.52
C THR A 14 28.72 29.96 18.05
N GLU A 15 27.78 30.88 18.31
CA GLU A 15 27.84 32.26 17.81
C GLU A 15 29.09 33.03 18.28
N ASP A 16 29.57 32.70 19.48
CA ASP A 16 30.81 33.22 20.08
C ASP A 16 32.08 32.47 19.63
N LYS A 17 31.94 31.43 18.79
CA LYS A 17 33.00 30.54 18.30
C LYS A 17 33.83 29.87 19.39
N THR A 18 33.22 29.58 20.54
CA THR A 18 33.88 28.87 21.64
C THR A 18 33.74 27.36 21.54
N GLU A 19 32.63 26.86 21.00
CA GLU A 19 32.33 25.44 20.86
C GLU A 19 31.93 25.05 19.44
N LEU A 20 32.07 23.76 19.15
CA LEU A 20 31.67 23.09 17.92
C LEU A 20 30.84 21.85 18.29
N VAL A 21 29.67 21.72 17.67
CA VAL A 21 28.74 20.60 17.84
C VAL A 21 28.66 19.80 16.54
N VAL A 22 29.05 18.53 16.61
CA VAL A 22 28.95 17.57 15.50
C VAL A 22 27.75 16.66 15.73
N THR A 23 26.92 16.45 14.72
CA THR A 23 25.84 15.45 14.77
C THR A 23 25.99 14.47 13.61
N GLY A 24 25.65 13.21 13.87
CA GLY A 24 25.78 12.16 12.87
C GLY A 24 25.22 10.82 13.35
N TRP A 25 25.56 9.78 12.61
CA TRP A 25 25.29 8.40 13.00
C TRP A 25 26.49 7.51 12.69
N ALA A 26 26.64 6.43 13.45
CA ALA A 26 27.64 5.41 13.19
C ALA A 26 27.05 4.03 13.48
N TYR A 27 27.30 3.08 12.59
CA TYR A 27 26.81 1.71 12.65
C TYR A 27 27.91 0.71 12.26
N ALA A 28 28.07 -0.35 13.04
CA ALA A 28 29.02 -1.41 12.75
C ALA A 28 28.26 -2.61 12.19
N GLU A 29 28.64 -3.08 11.00
CA GLU A 29 28.05 -4.30 10.41
C GLU A 29 28.29 -5.55 11.29
N SER A 30 29.27 -5.49 12.18
CA SER A 30 29.56 -6.50 13.20
C SER A 30 28.55 -6.53 14.36
N LYS A 31 27.56 -5.62 14.38
CA LYS A 31 26.53 -5.45 15.42
C LYS A 31 27.10 -5.16 16.82
N GLN A 32 28.35 -4.71 16.91
CA GLN A 32 28.96 -4.30 18.16
C GLN A 32 28.69 -2.82 18.46
N PRO A 33 28.53 -2.45 19.75
CA PRO A 33 28.40 -1.04 20.15
C PRO A 33 29.62 -0.23 19.70
N ILE A 34 29.35 0.90 19.04
CA ILE A 34 30.40 1.83 18.63
C ILE A 34 30.78 2.75 19.78
N LYS A 35 32.09 2.83 20.03
CA LYS A 35 32.72 3.86 20.86
C LYS A 35 33.16 5.02 19.98
N ILE A 36 32.96 6.24 20.47
CA ILE A 36 33.28 7.49 19.74
C ILE A 36 34.31 8.27 20.55
N GLU A 37 35.42 8.63 19.93
CA GLU A 37 36.49 9.41 20.54
C GLU A 37 36.93 10.57 19.64
N MET A 38 37.40 11.65 20.26
CA MET A 38 37.97 12.81 19.59
C MET A 38 39.49 12.81 19.76
N VAL A 39 40.22 13.11 18.69
CA VAL A 39 41.70 13.20 18.73
C VAL A 39 42.13 14.65 18.94
N ASN A 40 43.05 14.88 19.88
CA ASN A 40 43.64 16.19 20.19
C ASN A 40 42.64 17.26 20.67
N VAL A 41 41.65 16.86 21.46
CA VAL A 41 40.66 17.77 22.07
C VAL A 41 40.72 17.63 23.59
N ASP A 42 40.76 18.76 24.30
CA ASP A 42 40.98 18.79 25.76
C ASP A 42 39.76 18.29 26.56
N TYR A 43 38.56 18.46 26.00
CA TYR A 43 37.32 17.85 26.50
C TYR A 43 36.31 17.65 25.37
N PHE A 44 35.47 16.62 25.48
CA PHE A 44 34.35 16.41 24.59
C PHE A 44 33.19 15.72 25.31
N LYS A 45 31.95 16.02 24.88
CA LYS A 45 30.73 15.37 25.39
C LYS A 45 30.07 14.60 24.26
N VAL A 46 29.72 13.33 24.48
CA VAL A 46 28.98 12.50 23.51
C VAL A 46 27.60 12.17 24.06
N GLU A 47 26.56 12.48 23.30
CA GLU A 47 25.17 12.08 23.57
C GLU A 47 24.72 11.11 22.47
N LYS A 48 24.15 9.97 22.85
CA LYS A 48 23.53 9.02 21.90
C LYS A 48 22.02 9.21 21.89
N PHE A 49 21.40 8.96 20.74
CA PHE A 49 19.94 9.06 20.59
C PHE A 49 19.43 8.15 19.47
N GLU A 50 18.11 7.98 19.43
CA GLU A 50 17.48 7.05 18.51
C GLU A 50 17.42 7.56 17.05
N ARG A 51 17.75 6.71 16.07
CA ARG A 51 17.65 6.99 14.63
C ARG A 51 16.77 5.97 13.90
N PRO A 52 15.42 6.10 14.00
CA PRO A 52 14.48 5.24 13.29
C PRO A 52 14.68 5.22 11.77
N ASP A 53 15.10 6.33 11.18
CA ASP A 53 15.41 6.43 9.74
C ASP A 53 16.59 5.54 9.32
N ILE A 54 17.56 5.31 10.21
CA ILE A 54 18.67 4.38 9.98
C ILE A 54 18.21 2.93 10.21
N PHE A 55 17.31 2.68 11.18
CA PHE A 55 16.64 1.39 11.36
C PHE A 55 15.90 0.96 10.08
N HIS A 56 15.16 1.88 9.45
CA HIS A 56 14.47 1.63 8.19
C HIS A 56 15.40 1.28 7.02
N GLN A 57 16.58 1.87 6.98
CA GLN A 57 17.54 1.68 5.89
C GLN A 57 18.25 0.32 5.95
N TYR A 58 18.50 -0.22 7.15
CA TYR A 58 19.30 -1.43 7.34
C TYR A 58 18.49 -2.69 7.74
N LYS A 59 17.17 -2.57 7.93
CA LYS A 59 16.21 -3.68 8.13
C LYS A 59 16.65 -4.72 9.20
N GLU A 60 17.25 -4.31 10.32
CA GLU A 60 17.56 -5.21 11.44
C GLU A 60 17.39 -4.55 12.82
N GLU A 61 17.04 -5.38 13.81
CA GLU A 61 16.67 -5.21 15.24
C GLU A 61 17.17 -3.98 16.05
N SER A 62 16.52 -3.77 17.20
CA SER A 62 16.59 -2.67 18.19
C SER A 62 17.93 -1.96 18.44
N LEU A 63 19.07 -2.57 18.14
CA LEU A 63 20.40 -1.94 18.22
C LEU A 63 20.58 -0.78 17.21
N ALA A 64 19.84 -0.76 16.10
CA ALA A 64 19.90 0.35 15.13
C ALA A 64 19.23 1.63 15.64
N LEU A 65 18.39 1.55 16.67
CA LEU A 65 17.80 2.72 17.31
C LEU A 65 18.94 3.58 17.89
N GLU A 66 19.82 3.07 18.75
CA GLU A 66 20.88 3.85 19.42
C GLU A 66 22.12 4.22 18.56
N THR A 67 21.95 4.41 17.25
CA THR A 67 23.06 4.68 16.31
C THR A 67 23.34 6.17 16.09
N GLY A 68 22.48 7.07 16.58
CA GLY A 68 22.67 8.53 16.50
C GLY A 68 23.66 9.03 17.54
N PHE A 69 24.46 10.04 17.17
CA PHE A 69 25.38 10.72 18.10
C PHE A 69 25.39 12.24 17.93
N LYS A 70 25.66 12.94 19.03
CA LYS A 70 25.98 14.37 19.10
C LYS A 70 27.25 14.56 19.92
N ILE A 71 28.25 15.24 19.37
CA ILE A 71 29.54 15.50 20.01
C ILE A 71 29.71 17.01 20.19
N THR A 72 29.92 17.50 21.40
CA THR A 72 30.30 18.89 21.67
C THR A 72 31.79 18.96 22.03
N ILE A 73 32.54 19.83 21.36
CA ILE A 73 33.99 20.08 21.56
C ILE A 73 34.31 21.58 21.58
N PRO A 74 35.45 22.01 22.15
CA PRO A 74 36.04 23.32 21.88
C PRO A 74 36.23 23.60 20.40
N TYR A 75 36.00 24.83 19.96
CA TYR A 75 36.25 25.23 18.58
C TYR A 75 37.73 25.04 18.19
N LYS A 76 37.98 24.20 17.18
CA LYS A 76 39.29 24.02 16.50
C LYS A 76 39.05 23.84 15.01
N GLU A 77 39.85 24.49 14.16
CA GLU A 77 39.65 24.47 12.70
C GLU A 77 39.69 23.07 12.05
N LYS A 78 40.44 22.14 12.62
CA LYS A 78 40.60 20.76 12.12
C LYS A 78 40.36 19.78 13.25
N ASN A 79 39.50 18.81 12.99
CA ASN A 79 39.05 17.84 13.98
C ASN A 79 39.09 16.43 13.40
N LYS A 80 39.21 15.44 14.29
CA LYS A 80 39.27 14.03 13.94
C LYS A 80 38.43 13.22 14.94
N ILE A 81 37.42 12.50 14.42
CA ILE A 81 36.61 11.53 15.17
C ILE A 81 37.11 10.12 14.85
N VAL A 82 37.18 9.28 15.87
CA VAL A 82 37.47 7.86 15.78
C VAL A 82 36.23 7.09 16.25
N PHE A 83 35.72 6.23 15.37
CA PHE A 83 34.67 5.25 15.66
C PHE A 83 35.34 3.89 15.80
N SER A 84 35.16 3.21 16.94
CA SER A 84 35.78 1.90 17.18
C SER A 84 34.80 0.89 17.74
N THR A 85 34.99 -0.37 17.35
CA THR A 85 34.48 -1.56 18.04
C THR A 85 35.67 -2.32 18.65
N LYS A 86 35.47 -3.56 19.15
CA LYS A 86 36.60 -4.38 19.62
C LYS A 86 37.54 -4.82 18.50
N ASP A 87 37.04 -4.91 17.26
CA ASP A 87 37.74 -5.59 16.17
C ASP A 87 38.10 -4.65 15.00
N GLU A 88 37.57 -3.43 14.97
CA GLU A 88 37.75 -2.51 13.85
C GLU A 88 37.65 -1.03 14.28
N GLU A 89 38.29 -0.16 13.50
CA GLU A 89 38.31 1.28 13.71
C GLU A 89 38.09 2.01 12.39
N ALA A 90 37.30 3.07 12.42
CA ALA A 90 37.10 3.99 11.31
C ALA A 90 37.30 5.43 11.79
N THR A 91 37.96 6.24 10.96
CA THR A 91 38.30 7.62 11.28
C THR A 91 37.61 8.59 10.32
N CYS A 92 37.09 9.69 10.86
CA CYS A 92 36.63 10.84 10.08
C CYS A 92 37.47 12.09 10.41
N ASN A 93 38.06 12.72 9.39
CA ASN A 93 38.65 14.05 9.53
C ASN A 93 37.69 15.10 8.94
N PHE A 94 37.46 16.21 9.65
CA PHE A 94 36.60 17.29 9.18
C PHE A 94 37.12 18.65 9.65
N ARG A 95 36.77 19.72 8.93
CA ARG A 95 37.07 21.11 9.31
C ARG A 95 35.84 21.82 9.86
N SER A 96 36.03 22.82 10.71
CA SER A 96 34.91 23.62 11.25
C SER A 96 34.11 24.37 10.18
N ASN A 97 34.68 24.55 8.99
CA ASN A 97 34.02 25.19 7.85
C ASN A 97 33.48 24.18 6.82
N ASP A 98 33.69 22.87 7.01
CA ASP A 98 33.09 21.87 6.14
C ASP A 98 31.58 21.84 6.42
N LYS A 99 30.78 22.24 5.43
CA LYS A 99 29.32 22.50 5.49
C LYS A 99 28.86 23.77 6.24
N THR A 100 29.66 24.83 6.38
CA THR A 100 29.11 26.13 6.81
C THR A 100 28.23 26.74 5.72
N LYS A 101 26.90 26.67 5.88
CA LYS A 101 25.95 27.47 5.08
C LYS A 101 25.79 28.86 5.70
N THR A 102 26.49 29.86 5.17
CA THR A 102 26.06 31.26 5.24
C THR A 102 24.80 31.42 4.41
N GLN A 103 23.67 31.71 5.05
CA GLN A 103 22.36 31.62 4.44
C GLN A 103 22.02 32.88 3.62
N LYS A 104 21.93 32.75 2.28
CA LYS A 104 21.10 33.63 1.43
C LYS A 104 20.41 32.80 0.34
N SER A 105 19.17 32.37 0.62
CA SER A 105 18.10 32.05 -0.35
C SER A 105 16.79 31.91 0.45
N ARG A 106 15.66 32.28 -0.17
CA ARG A 106 14.23 32.19 0.24
C ARG A 106 13.97 31.83 1.73
N SER A 107 13.28 32.72 2.43
CA SER A 107 13.26 32.74 3.89
C SER A 107 12.80 31.41 4.50
N LYS A 108 13.44 30.99 5.60
CA LYS A 108 13.00 29.86 6.43
C LYS A 108 11.55 30.04 6.88
N LEU A 109 11.06 31.28 6.99
CA LEU A 109 9.69 31.61 7.39
C LEU A 109 8.64 31.05 6.41
N ASP A 110 8.91 31.04 5.11
CA ASP A 110 7.93 30.63 4.09
C ASP A 110 7.73 29.11 4.07
N VAL A 111 8.80 28.35 4.31
CA VAL A 111 8.75 26.88 4.46
C VAL A 111 8.24 26.49 5.86
N PHE A 112 8.57 27.29 6.86
CA PHE A 112 8.08 27.13 8.24
C PHE A 112 6.58 27.44 8.36
N MET A 113 6.04 28.40 7.60
CA MET A 113 4.61 28.70 7.48
C MET A 113 3.83 27.67 6.65
N PHE A 114 4.49 26.91 5.78
CA PHE A 114 3.85 25.85 4.98
C PHE A 114 3.70 24.53 5.75
N ILE A 115 4.62 24.21 6.66
CA ILE A 115 4.63 22.95 7.43
C ILE A 115 3.71 23.03 8.65
N PHE A 116 3.50 24.22 9.19
CA PHE A 116 2.66 24.45 10.35
C PHE A 116 1.73 25.61 10.02
N ASP A 117 0.43 25.34 9.85
CA ASP A 117 -0.58 26.40 9.78
C ASP A 117 -0.50 27.25 11.07
N PHE A 118 -0.01 28.48 10.93
CA PHE A 118 0.46 29.32 12.02
C PHE A 118 -0.64 30.18 12.66
N SER A 119 -1.89 29.76 12.57
CA SER A 119 -2.95 30.31 13.41
C SER A 119 -2.73 30.02 14.91
N ASN A 120 -1.80 29.12 15.29
CA ASN A 120 -1.52 28.78 16.69
C ASN A 120 -0.04 28.52 17.02
N ILE A 121 0.73 29.60 17.27
CA ILE A 121 2.13 29.61 17.76
C ILE A 121 2.32 28.75 19.03
N GLY A 122 1.26 28.53 19.81
CA GLY A 122 1.28 27.69 21.01
C GLY A 122 1.61 26.21 20.76
N LYS A 123 1.25 25.64 19.59
CA LYS A 123 1.53 24.22 19.27
C LYS A 123 3.01 23.94 19.08
N LEU A 124 3.75 24.86 18.45
CA LEU A 124 5.20 24.72 18.25
C LEU A 124 5.95 24.84 19.57
N PHE A 125 5.56 25.82 20.41
CA PHE A 125 6.18 26.02 21.72
C PHE A 125 5.96 24.80 22.63
N LYS A 126 4.78 24.20 22.54
CA LYS A 126 4.41 22.99 23.27
C LYS A 126 5.14 21.75 22.76
N TYR A 127 5.25 21.57 21.44
CA TYR A 127 6.06 20.51 20.86
C TYR A 127 7.54 20.61 21.28
N ILE A 128 8.07 21.84 21.36
CA ILE A 128 9.42 22.12 21.88
C ILE A 128 9.54 21.82 23.38
N MET A 129 8.48 22.01 24.17
CA MET A 129 8.46 21.71 25.60
C MET A 129 8.32 20.21 25.89
N ASP A 130 7.48 19.52 25.11
CA ASP A 130 7.14 18.10 25.31
C ASP A 130 8.21 17.16 24.75
N TYR A 131 8.85 17.55 23.65
CA TYR A 131 9.85 16.74 22.94
C TYR A 131 11.24 17.38 22.90
N GLY A 132 11.39 18.58 23.46
CA GLY A 132 12.64 19.32 23.43
C GLY A 132 12.91 20.01 22.08
N VAL A 133 13.74 21.05 22.13
CA VAL A 133 14.21 21.81 20.96
C VAL A 133 14.88 20.88 19.93
N MET A 134 15.51 19.80 20.39
CA MET A 134 16.28 18.89 19.53
C MET A 134 15.40 18.04 18.64
N ASP A 135 14.31 17.44 19.14
CA ASP A 135 13.39 16.63 18.33
C ASP A 135 12.56 17.49 17.37
N THR A 136 12.25 18.71 17.79
CA THR A 136 11.67 19.73 16.91
C THR A 136 12.60 20.08 15.76
N LEU A 137 13.89 20.29 16.04
CA LEU A 137 14.89 20.55 15.00
C LEU A 137 15.14 19.32 14.13
N ILE A 138 15.10 18.09 14.67
CA ILE A 138 15.24 16.83 13.91
C ILE A 138 14.06 16.66 12.95
N ARG A 139 12.82 16.93 13.37
CA ARG A 139 11.65 16.92 12.49
C ARG A 139 11.78 17.96 11.38
N ILE A 140 12.17 19.18 11.71
CA ILE A 140 12.42 20.25 10.72
C ILE A 140 13.55 19.85 9.76
N LYS A 141 14.64 19.25 10.26
CA LYS A 141 15.79 18.83 9.46
C LYS A 141 15.47 17.61 8.58
N ARG A 142 14.64 16.67 9.05
CA ARG A 142 14.08 15.58 8.23
C ARG A 142 13.26 16.14 7.09
N VAL A 143 12.36 17.08 7.36
CA VAL A 143 11.57 17.73 6.31
C VAL A 143 12.49 18.46 5.32
N ILE A 144 13.54 19.15 5.79
CA ILE A 144 14.52 19.83 4.92
C ILE A 144 15.38 18.85 4.09
N ILE A 145 15.90 17.77 4.69
CA ILE A 145 16.66 16.70 3.99
C ILE A 145 15.77 15.99 2.98
N LYS A 146 14.51 15.73 3.33
CA LYS A 146 13.51 15.10 2.47
C LYS A 146 13.05 16.01 1.34
N THR A 147 13.01 17.32 1.59
CA THR A 147 12.84 18.34 0.53
C THR A 147 14.04 18.31 -0.44
N SER A 148 15.24 17.92 0.02
CA SER A 148 16.40 17.70 -0.85
C SER A 148 16.45 16.33 -1.53
N LEU A 149 15.64 15.35 -1.09
CA LEU A 149 15.53 13.99 -1.64
C LEU A 149 14.25 13.76 -2.47
N LYS A 150 13.40 14.79 -2.64
CA LYS A 150 12.36 14.78 -3.68
C LYS A 150 13.02 14.43 -5.02
N GLY A 151 12.71 13.26 -5.57
CA GLY A 151 13.06 12.87 -6.93
C GLY A 151 14.28 11.94 -7.10
N ILE A 152 14.36 10.82 -6.37
CA ILE A 152 15.11 9.68 -6.92
C ILE A 152 14.40 9.23 -8.20
N LYS A 153 15.14 9.15 -9.32
CA LYS A 153 14.56 8.63 -10.55
C LYS A 153 14.32 7.14 -10.37
N TYR A 154 13.22 6.63 -10.94
CA TYR A 154 12.87 5.21 -10.82
C TYR A 154 14.02 4.26 -11.17
N ASN A 155 14.78 4.55 -12.24
CA ASN A 155 15.95 3.76 -12.63
C ASN A 155 17.05 3.73 -11.54
N ASP A 156 17.28 4.84 -10.83
CA ASP A 156 18.27 4.89 -9.75
C ASP A 156 17.79 4.10 -8.54
N TRP A 157 16.50 4.14 -8.24
CA TRP A 157 15.87 3.31 -7.20
C TRP A 157 15.96 1.82 -7.55
N LEU A 158 15.54 1.43 -8.76
CA LEU A 158 15.56 0.05 -9.22
C LEU A 158 16.98 -0.54 -9.17
N ASN A 159 17.99 0.24 -9.57
CA ASN A 159 19.39 -0.20 -9.50
C ASN A 159 19.90 -0.42 -8.06
N ARG A 160 19.31 0.22 -7.05
CA ARG A 160 19.62 -0.04 -5.63
C ARG A 160 18.93 -1.30 -5.12
N GLU A 161 17.70 -1.55 -5.57
CA GLU A 161 16.90 -2.72 -5.14
C GLU A 161 17.33 -4.03 -5.82
N ARG A 162 17.99 -3.94 -6.97
CA ARG A 162 18.56 -5.09 -7.69
C ARG A 162 19.57 -5.84 -6.85
N ALA A 163 19.55 -7.16 -6.96
CA ALA A 163 20.55 -8.02 -6.33
C ALA A 163 21.96 -7.66 -6.81
N SER A 164 22.85 -7.42 -5.86
CA SER A 164 24.26 -7.16 -6.13
C SER A 164 24.95 -8.40 -6.71
N THR A 165 26.05 -8.21 -7.43
CA THR A 165 26.85 -9.32 -7.97
C THR A 165 27.22 -10.36 -6.91
N LYS A 166 27.55 -9.89 -5.69
CA LYS A 166 27.88 -10.76 -4.55
C LYS A 166 26.68 -11.59 -4.09
N GLU A 167 25.48 -11.02 -4.08
CA GLU A 167 24.26 -11.75 -3.75
C GLU A 167 23.94 -12.78 -4.83
N LEU A 168 24.03 -12.42 -6.11
CA LEU A 168 23.81 -13.34 -7.22
C LEU A 168 24.78 -14.54 -7.15
N GLU A 169 26.05 -14.32 -6.83
CA GLU A 169 27.02 -15.40 -6.63
C GLU A 169 26.70 -16.30 -5.42
N LYS A 170 26.19 -15.71 -4.34
CA LYS A 170 25.74 -16.46 -3.16
C LYS A 170 24.53 -17.33 -3.50
N GLN A 171 23.55 -16.78 -4.23
CA GLN A 171 22.36 -17.49 -4.66
C GLN A 171 22.70 -18.69 -5.55
N ARG A 172 23.65 -18.56 -6.49
CA ARG A 172 24.10 -19.68 -7.34
C ARG A 172 24.71 -20.86 -6.58
N LYS A 173 25.27 -20.60 -5.39
CA LYS A 173 25.87 -21.62 -4.52
C LYS A 173 24.88 -22.15 -3.48
N HIS A 174 23.71 -21.52 -3.37
CA HIS A 174 22.70 -21.92 -2.41
C HIS A 174 21.94 -23.14 -2.93
N VAL A 175 21.66 -24.07 -2.03
CA VAL A 175 20.84 -25.25 -2.29
C VAL A 175 19.64 -25.17 -1.37
N PHE A 176 18.45 -25.09 -1.96
CA PHE A 176 17.20 -25.08 -1.21
C PHE A 176 16.86 -26.49 -0.71
N GLU A 177 16.19 -26.56 0.44
CA GLU A 177 15.67 -27.81 0.98
C GLU A 177 14.70 -28.49 0.02
N TYR A 178 13.83 -27.70 -0.62
CA TYR A 178 13.00 -28.14 -1.74
C TYR A 178 13.38 -27.29 -2.94
N SER A 179 13.83 -27.98 -3.99
CA SER A 179 14.28 -27.38 -5.23
C SER A 179 13.36 -27.82 -6.38
N PRO A 180 12.10 -27.34 -6.43
CA PRO A 180 11.15 -27.73 -7.46
C PRO A 180 11.61 -27.27 -8.84
N LYS A 181 11.34 -28.09 -9.86
CA LYS A 181 11.62 -27.65 -11.22
C LYS A 181 10.59 -26.62 -11.67
N ILE A 182 11.04 -25.46 -12.16
CA ILE A 182 10.18 -24.43 -12.76
C ILE A 182 10.21 -24.55 -14.28
N SER A 183 9.05 -24.67 -14.92
CA SER A 183 8.92 -24.61 -16.38
C SER A 183 8.45 -23.24 -16.80
N ILE A 184 9.24 -22.52 -17.57
CA ILE A 184 8.86 -21.25 -18.17
C ILE A 184 8.32 -21.53 -19.56
N VAL A 185 7.12 -21.04 -19.85
CA VAL A 185 6.47 -21.20 -21.15
C VAL A 185 6.37 -19.85 -21.86
N VAL A 186 6.80 -19.83 -23.12
CA VAL A 186 6.77 -18.63 -23.98
C VAL A 186 6.11 -18.98 -25.29
N ALA A 187 5.03 -18.28 -25.62
CA ALA A 187 4.49 -18.23 -26.97
C ALA A 187 5.14 -17.07 -27.75
N THR A 188 5.64 -17.34 -28.96
CA THR A 188 6.39 -16.37 -29.76
C THR A 188 5.95 -16.38 -31.22
N TYR A 189 5.75 -15.19 -31.80
CA TYR A 189 5.48 -15.01 -33.23
C TYR A 189 6.19 -13.77 -33.76
N ASN A 190 7.14 -13.95 -34.67
CA ASN A 190 7.88 -12.87 -35.34
C ASN A 190 8.52 -11.84 -34.40
N THR A 191 8.84 -12.20 -33.15
CA THR A 191 9.56 -11.33 -32.22
C THR A 191 10.93 -10.98 -32.76
N THR A 192 11.39 -9.75 -32.56
CA THR A 192 12.71 -9.31 -33.05
C THR A 192 13.85 -10.13 -32.44
N GLU A 193 14.92 -10.33 -33.21
CA GLU A 193 16.11 -11.06 -32.75
C GLU A 193 16.68 -10.47 -31.45
N SER A 194 16.74 -9.13 -31.33
CA SER A 194 17.26 -8.48 -30.12
C SER A 194 16.44 -8.85 -28.89
N ASN A 195 15.11 -8.79 -28.99
CA ASN A 195 14.23 -9.01 -27.85
C ASN A 195 14.24 -10.49 -27.42
N ILE A 196 14.25 -11.44 -28.37
CA ILE A 196 14.41 -12.86 -28.04
C ILE A 196 15.76 -13.10 -27.36
N ARG A 197 16.85 -12.53 -27.87
CA ARG A 197 18.17 -12.71 -27.27
C ARG A 197 18.22 -12.15 -25.85
N ASP A 198 17.59 -11.02 -25.57
CA ASP A 198 17.56 -10.43 -24.23
C ASP A 198 16.73 -11.29 -23.25
N MET A 199 15.55 -11.74 -23.68
CA MET A 199 14.73 -12.71 -22.94
C MET A 199 15.53 -13.98 -22.60
N MET A 200 16.13 -14.62 -23.61
CA MET A 200 16.93 -15.83 -23.43
C MET A 200 18.11 -15.62 -22.47
N LYS A 201 18.83 -14.49 -22.60
CA LYS A 201 19.93 -14.14 -21.69
C LYS A 201 19.45 -13.97 -20.25
N SER A 202 18.27 -13.39 -20.02
CA SER A 202 17.73 -13.22 -18.68
C SER A 202 17.42 -14.56 -18.00
N LEU A 203 16.93 -15.54 -18.76
CA LEU A 203 16.62 -16.89 -18.28
C LEU A 203 17.90 -17.71 -18.02
N ILE A 204 18.84 -17.71 -18.97
CA ILE A 204 20.10 -18.46 -18.81
C ILE A 204 20.94 -17.94 -17.65
N LYS A 205 20.83 -16.65 -17.35
CA LYS A 205 21.54 -16.01 -16.24
C LYS A 205 20.80 -16.11 -14.91
N GLN A 206 19.67 -16.80 -14.81
CA GLN A 206 19.00 -17.01 -13.52
C GLN A 206 19.97 -17.66 -12.50
N THR A 207 19.86 -17.26 -11.24
CA THR A 207 20.69 -17.80 -10.15
C THR A 207 20.20 -19.14 -9.64
N TYR A 208 18.90 -19.43 -9.76
CA TYR A 208 18.33 -20.76 -9.57
C TYR A 208 18.51 -21.61 -10.83
N SER A 209 18.94 -22.86 -10.68
CA SER A 209 19.38 -23.71 -11.81
C SER A 209 18.38 -24.77 -12.25
N ASN A 210 17.41 -25.16 -11.40
CA ASN A 210 16.47 -26.23 -11.73
C ASN A 210 15.24 -25.69 -12.47
N TRP A 211 15.42 -25.32 -13.73
CA TRP A 211 14.35 -24.82 -14.58
C TRP A 211 14.49 -25.30 -16.03
N GLU A 212 13.39 -25.24 -16.76
CA GLU A 212 13.38 -25.41 -18.22
C GLU A 212 12.58 -24.30 -18.90
N LEU A 213 12.85 -24.09 -20.19
CA LEU A 213 12.10 -23.19 -21.05
C LEU A 213 11.43 -24.01 -22.15
N CYS A 214 10.11 -23.91 -22.27
CA CYS A 214 9.31 -24.47 -23.35
C CYS A 214 8.80 -23.35 -24.26
N ILE A 215 9.16 -23.40 -25.54
CA ILE A 215 8.84 -22.37 -26.52
C ILE A 215 7.81 -22.92 -27.49
N VAL A 216 6.70 -22.21 -27.67
CA VAL A 216 5.73 -22.45 -28.74
C VAL A 216 5.89 -21.35 -29.79
N ASP A 217 6.45 -21.69 -30.95
CA ASP A 217 6.58 -20.77 -32.08
C ASP A 217 5.40 -20.90 -33.04
N GLY A 218 4.71 -19.79 -33.26
CA GLY A 218 3.51 -19.67 -34.09
C GLY A 218 3.75 -19.64 -35.58
N ALA A 219 4.61 -20.52 -36.11
CA ALA A 219 5.06 -20.48 -37.50
C ALA A 219 5.65 -19.09 -37.85
N SER A 220 6.63 -18.62 -37.07
CA SER A 220 7.32 -17.37 -37.37
C SER A 220 7.88 -17.42 -38.80
N ASN A 221 7.71 -16.34 -39.56
CA ASN A 221 8.28 -16.21 -40.90
C ASN A 221 9.60 -15.43 -40.89
N ASN A 222 9.94 -14.80 -39.77
CA ASN A 222 11.20 -14.12 -39.56
C ASN A 222 12.34 -15.13 -39.38
N ILE A 223 13.20 -15.26 -40.40
CA ILE A 223 14.33 -16.19 -40.42
C ILE A 223 15.29 -15.96 -39.24
N SER A 224 15.50 -14.70 -38.86
CA SER A 224 16.40 -14.36 -37.73
C SER A 224 15.85 -14.86 -36.41
N THR A 225 14.52 -14.71 -36.18
CA THR A 225 13.82 -15.25 -35.01
C THR A 225 14.03 -16.76 -34.90
N ILE A 226 13.70 -17.52 -35.94
CA ILE A 226 13.85 -18.99 -35.94
C ILE A 226 15.30 -19.39 -35.70
N LYS A 227 16.25 -18.70 -36.34
CA LYS A 227 17.69 -18.97 -36.20
C LYS A 227 18.13 -18.82 -34.74
N VAL A 228 17.70 -17.75 -34.07
CA VAL A 228 18.02 -17.52 -32.65
C VAL A 228 17.40 -18.61 -31.78
N LEU A 229 16.12 -18.95 -31.98
CA LEU A 229 15.46 -19.99 -31.18
C LEU A 229 16.20 -21.33 -31.31
N LYS A 230 16.54 -21.75 -32.53
CA LYS A 230 17.31 -22.98 -32.79
C LYS A 230 18.75 -22.91 -32.26
N GLU A 231 19.40 -21.76 -32.32
CA GLU A 231 20.73 -21.54 -31.73
C GLU A 231 20.72 -21.85 -30.23
N TYR A 232 19.74 -21.31 -29.48
CA TYR A 232 19.62 -21.53 -28.05
C TYR A 232 19.19 -22.98 -27.72
N GLN A 233 18.24 -23.54 -28.46
CA GLN A 233 17.80 -24.94 -28.28
C GLN A 233 18.95 -25.94 -28.48
N ASN A 234 19.80 -25.73 -29.49
CA ASN A 234 20.95 -26.60 -29.74
C ASN A 234 22.08 -26.43 -28.70
N LYS A 235 22.10 -25.31 -27.98
CA LYS A 235 23.17 -24.95 -27.04
C LYS A 235 22.84 -25.36 -25.59
N TYR A 236 21.56 -25.42 -25.23
CA TYR A 236 21.13 -25.65 -23.85
C TYR A 236 20.04 -26.73 -23.79
N ASP A 237 20.32 -27.84 -23.10
CA ASP A 237 19.43 -29.00 -23.01
C ASP A 237 18.11 -28.71 -22.29
N ASN A 238 18.06 -27.66 -21.47
CA ASN A 238 16.86 -27.22 -20.76
C ASN A 238 15.99 -26.25 -21.56
N ILE A 239 16.32 -26.00 -22.84
CA ILE A 239 15.49 -25.21 -23.76
C ILE A 239 14.86 -26.14 -24.79
N LYS A 240 13.53 -26.17 -24.82
CA LYS A 240 12.71 -26.98 -25.71
C LYS A 240 11.92 -26.06 -26.65
N GLY A 241 11.84 -26.43 -27.92
CA GLY A 241 11.10 -25.68 -28.94
C GLY A 241 10.11 -26.55 -29.68
N ASN A 242 8.87 -26.10 -29.72
CA ASN A 242 7.76 -26.63 -30.49
C ASN A 242 7.39 -25.60 -31.58
N TYR A 243 7.53 -25.99 -32.85
CA TYR A 243 7.36 -25.10 -34.00
C TYR A 243 6.10 -25.50 -34.77
N LEU A 244 5.05 -24.68 -34.67
CA LEU A 244 3.79 -24.94 -35.35
C LEU A 244 3.94 -24.76 -36.86
N SER A 245 3.15 -25.51 -37.64
CA SER A 245 3.17 -25.45 -39.11
C SER A 245 2.44 -24.23 -39.67
N GLU A 246 1.49 -23.68 -38.92
CA GLU A 246 0.68 -22.51 -39.29
C GLU A 246 0.52 -21.59 -38.06
N ASN A 247 0.37 -20.28 -38.29
CA ASN A 247 0.21 -19.31 -37.21
C ASN A 247 -1.15 -19.50 -36.51
N SER A 248 -1.11 -20.27 -35.44
CA SER A 248 -2.25 -20.68 -34.63
C SER A 248 -1.93 -20.55 -33.14
N ILE A 249 -1.06 -19.58 -32.77
CA ILE A 249 -0.85 -19.31 -31.33
C ILE A 249 -2.17 -18.85 -30.76
N THR A 250 -2.79 -19.75 -30.04
CA THR A 250 -3.92 -19.52 -29.16
C THR A 250 -3.51 -19.88 -27.74
N LEU A 251 -4.29 -19.45 -26.74
CA LEU A 251 -4.11 -19.96 -25.38
C LEU A 251 -4.20 -21.48 -25.32
N ASN A 252 -5.02 -22.12 -26.15
CA ASN A 252 -5.06 -23.57 -26.25
C ASN A 252 -3.71 -24.16 -26.67
N SER A 253 -3.02 -23.57 -27.65
CA SER A 253 -1.68 -24.02 -28.06
C SER A 253 -0.65 -23.86 -26.93
N VAL A 254 -0.73 -22.78 -26.15
CA VAL A 254 0.12 -22.55 -24.97
C VAL A 254 -0.17 -23.61 -23.92
N TYR A 255 -1.45 -23.92 -23.68
CA TYR A 255 -1.86 -24.88 -22.67
C TYR A 255 -1.52 -26.33 -22.98
N GLU A 256 -1.64 -26.75 -24.24
CA GLU A 256 -1.14 -28.06 -24.65
C GLU A 256 0.36 -28.18 -24.36
N GLU A 257 1.12 -27.10 -24.56
CA GLU A 257 2.52 -27.06 -24.13
C GLU A 257 2.65 -27.10 -22.59
N LEU A 258 1.81 -26.37 -21.84
CA LEU A 258 1.82 -26.40 -20.37
C LEU A 258 1.64 -27.83 -19.83
N LYS A 259 0.79 -28.66 -20.45
CA LYS A 259 0.61 -30.07 -20.05
C LYS A 259 1.90 -30.89 -20.22
N LEU A 260 2.69 -30.58 -21.24
CA LEU A 260 3.93 -31.28 -21.59
C LEU A 260 5.15 -30.83 -20.77
N THR A 261 5.03 -29.72 -20.03
CA THR A 261 6.08 -29.26 -19.11
C THR A 261 6.40 -30.30 -18.05
N SER A 262 7.66 -30.37 -17.61
CA SER A 262 8.12 -31.32 -16.59
C SER A 262 8.32 -30.69 -15.21
N GLY A 263 8.07 -29.39 -15.08
CA GLY A 263 8.15 -28.67 -13.82
C GLY A 263 6.97 -28.93 -12.90
N GLU A 264 7.24 -28.88 -11.60
CA GLU A 264 6.21 -28.88 -10.56
C GLU A 264 5.51 -27.50 -10.49
N PHE A 265 6.21 -26.46 -10.92
CA PHE A 265 5.68 -25.12 -11.10
C PHE A 265 5.87 -24.65 -12.54
N VAL A 266 4.96 -23.81 -12.99
CA VAL A 266 4.86 -23.32 -14.35
C VAL A 266 4.72 -21.81 -14.34
N GLY A 267 5.52 -21.11 -15.14
CA GLY A 267 5.47 -19.66 -15.29
C GLY A 267 5.20 -19.24 -16.73
N LEU A 268 4.33 -18.26 -16.93
CA LEU A 268 4.00 -17.73 -18.25
C LEU A 268 4.79 -16.45 -18.49
N LEU A 269 5.63 -16.43 -19.53
CA LEU A 269 6.46 -15.28 -19.89
C LEU A 269 6.09 -14.79 -21.29
N ASN A 270 5.79 -13.50 -21.42
CA ASN A 270 5.51 -12.88 -22.71
C ASN A 270 6.77 -12.84 -23.59
N GLN A 271 6.57 -12.95 -24.90
CA GLN A 271 7.64 -12.87 -25.89
C GLN A 271 8.44 -11.55 -25.80
N GLY A 272 9.76 -11.67 -25.65
CA GLY A 272 10.68 -10.52 -25.66
C GLY A 272 10.76 -9.71 -24.37
N ASP A 273 9.92 -10.04 -23.39
CA ASP A 273 9.99 -9.53 -22.02
C ASP A 273 11.07 -10.32 -21.25
N PHE A 274 11.52 -9.82 -20.10
CA PHE A 274 12.60 -10.47 -19.38
C PHE A 274 12.47 -10.37 -17.86
N LEU A 275 13.14 -11.31 -17.19
CA LEU A 275 13.13 -11.45 -15.73
C LEU A 275 14.38 -10.85 -15.11
N GLU A 276 14.28 -10.39 -13.87
CA GLU A 276 15.45 -10.10 -13.05
C GLU A 276 16.29 -11.35 -12.81
N LEU A 277 17.60 -11.18 -12.62
CA LEU A 277 18.54 -12.31 -12.55
C LEU A 277 18.33 -13.23 -11.34
N ASP A 278 17.66 -12.73 -10.30
CA ASP A 278 17.29 -13.49 -9.10
C ASP A 278 15.80 -13.88 -9.05
N ALA A 279 15.02 -13.65 -10.12
CA ALA A 279 13.58 -13.89 -10.13
C ALA A 279 13.19 -15.33 -9.75
N LEU A 280 13.75 -16.33 -10.41
CA LEU A 280 13.44 -17.74 -10.11
C LEU A 280 13.94 -18.15 -8.72
N TYR A 281 15.05 -17.59 -8.27
CA TYR A 281 15.53 -17.81 -6.90
C TYR A 281 14.54 -17.27 -5.87
N LYS A 282 14.01 -16.06 -6.08
CA LYS A 282 13.03 -15.43 -5.18
C LYS A 282 11.70 -16.17 -5.17
N ILE A 283 11.26 -16.69 -6.30
CA ILE A 283 10.10 -17.57 -6.38
C ILE A 283 10.31 -18.84 -5.53
N VAL A 284 11.44 -19.52 -5.70
CA VAL A 284 11.74 -20.74 -4.92
C VAL A 284 11.96 -20.44 -3.43
N GLU A 285 12.56 -19.30 -3.10
CA GLU A 285 12.65 -18.80 -1.72
C GLU A 285 11.26 -18.62 -1.12
N GLY A 286 10.31 -18.03 -1.86
CA GLY A 286 8.90 -17.94 -1.46
C GLY A 286 8.26 -19.30 -1.18
N ILE A 287 8.44 -20.28 -2.08
CA ILE A 287 7.96 -21.66 -1.92
C ILE A 287 8.63 -22.37 -0.72
N ASN A 288 9.86 -21.98 -0.36
CA ASN A 288 10.55 -22.49 0.82
C ASN A 288 10.05 -21.87 2.12
N ASN A 289 9.65 -20.61 2.09
CA ASN A 289 9.07 -19.95 3.24
C ASN A 289 7.61 -20.35 3.48
N ASN A 290 6.86 -20.72 2.42
CA ASN A 290 5.52 -21.27 2.51
C ASN A 290 5.32 -22.41 1.50
N ARG A 291 5.32 -23.65 2.00
CA ARG A 291 5.21 -24.88 1.20
C ARG A 291 3.84 -25.11 0.56
N ASN A 292 2.82 -24.42 1.05
CA ASN A 292 1.45 -24.59 0.56
C ASN A 292 1.14 -23.67 -0.63
N VAL A 293 2.03 -22.73 -0.96
CA VAL A 293 1.85 -21.79 -2.08
C VAL A 293 1.73 -22.54 -3.39
N ASP A 294 0.66 -22.27 -4.11
CA ASP A 294 0.37 -22.83 -5.42
C ASP A 294 0.12 -21.78 -6.50
N PHE A 295 0.11 -20.49 -6.15
CA PHE A 295 0.11 -19.37 -7.08
C PHE A 295 0.99 -18.22 -6.58
N ILE A 296 1.82 -17.67 -7.46
CA ILE A 296 2.83 -16.65 -7.14
C ILE A 296 2.79 -15.56 -8.20
N TYR A 297 2.81 -14.30 -7.78
CA TYR A 297 3.04 -13.16 -8.67
C TYR A 297 4.02 -12.16 -8.05
N THR A 298 4.56 -11.28 -8.89
CA THR A 298 5.56 -10.29 -8.51
C THR A 298 5.15 -8.90 -8.96
N ASP A 299 5.81 -7.88 -8.41
CA ASP A 299 5.74 -6.53 -9.00
C ASP A 299 6.37 -6.54 -10.40
N GLU A 300 5.97 -5.57 -11.22
CA GLU A 300 6.47 -5.40 -12.58
C GLU A 300 6.70 -3.93 -12.92
N ASP A 301 7.45 -3.69 -13.99
CA ASP A 301 7.55 -2.38 -14.62
C ASP A 301 7.57 -2.51 -16.15
N ARG A 302 7.74 -1.36 -16.82
CA ARG A 302 7.96 -1.29 -18.25
C ARG A 302 9.40 -0.96 -18.57
N VAL A 303 9.90 -1.53 -19.65
CA VAL A 303 11.24 -1.27 -20.17
C VAL A 303 11.19 -0.91 -21.65
N SER A 304 11.99 0.08 -22.03
CA SER A 304 12.13 0.50 -23.43
C SER A 304 12.63 -0.64 -24.32
N ASP A 305 12.42 -0.51 -25.63
CA ASP A 305 12.87 -1.49 -26.63
C ASP A 305 14.38 -1.74 -26.60
N SER A 306 15.15 -0.76 -26.12
CA SER A 306 16.61 -0.90 -25.91
C SER A 306 16.98 -1.79 -24.72
N GLY A 307 16.05 -2.03 -23.79
CA GLY A 307 16.28 -2.81 -22.56
C GLY A 307 17.00 -2.03 -21.46
N LYS A 308 17.09 -0.70 -21.57
CA LYS A 308 17.95 0.14 -20.70
C LYS A 308 17.20 1.14 -19.84
N GLU A 309 16.00 1.54 -20.24
CA GLU A 309 15.23 2.57 -19.54
C GLU A 309 13.95 1.93 -19.00
N PHE A 310 13.78 2.01 -17.68
CA PHE A 310 12.64 1.46 -16.96
C PHE A 310 11.68 2.57 -16.52
N SER A 311 10.38 2.27 -16.51
CA SER A 311 9.30 3.23 -16.22
C SER A 311 8.02 2.51 -15.77
N GLU A 312 7.02 3.28 -15.35
CA GLU A 312 5.66 2.78 -15.04
C GLU A 312 5.63 1.59 -14.04
N PRO A 313 6.31 1.69 -12.88
CA PRO A 313 6.28 0.60 -11.90
C PRO A 313 4.86 0.30 -11.45
N GLN A 314 4.53 -0.98 -11.41
CA GLN A 314 3.29 -1.53 -10.87
C GLN A 314 3.62 -2.19 -9.53
N PHE A 315 3.50 -1.41 -8.46
CA PHE A 315 3.64 -1.90 -7.10
C PHE A 315 2.29 -2.43 -6.62
N LYS A 316 2.17 -3.76 -6.63
CA LYS A 316 0.92 -4.50 -6.44
C LYS A 316 0.67 -4.70 -4.94
N PRO A 317 -0.60 -4.83 -4.52
CA PRO A 317 -0.91 -5.33 -3.19
C PRO A 317 -0.64 -6.84 -3.09
N ASP A 318 -0.61 -7.38 -1.88
CA ASP A 318 -0.89 -8.80 -1.65
C ASP A 318 -2.33 -9.15 -2.11
N TRP A 319 -2.67 -10.44 -2.10
CA TRP A 319 -3.88 -10.93 -2.75
C TRP A 319 -5.15 -10.16 -2.35
N ALA A 320 -5.72 -9.50 -3.35
CA ALA A 320 -6.88 -8.62 -3.25
C ALA A 320 -7.90 -8.99 -4.35
N PRO A 321 -8.87 -9.87 -4.05
CA PRO A 321 -9.74 -10.46 -5.08
C PRO A 321 -10.70 -9.44 -5.72
N ASP A 322 -11.21 -8.46 -4.98
CA ASP A 322 -12.10 -7.43 -5.50
C ASP A 322 -11.34 -6.37 -6.27
N THR A 323 -10.14 -6.01 -5.79
CA THR A 323 -9.20 -5.18 -6.58
C THR A 323 -8.87 -5.89 -7.90
N PHE A 324 -8.59 -7.19 -7.85
CA PHE A 324 -8.21 -7.96 -9.02
C PHE A 324 -9.35 -7.98 -10.04
N ARG A 325 -10.59 -8.24 -9.60
CA ARG A 325 -11.77 -8.21 -10.45
C ARG A 325 -12.02 -6.84 -11.08
N SER A 326 -11.76 -5.76 -10.35
CA SER A 326 -11.93 -4.39 -10.86
C SER A 326 -10.78 -3.95 -11.77
N TYR A 327 -9.60 -4.55 -11.63
CA TYR A 327 -8.41 -4.24 -12.41
C TYR A 327 -7.39 -5.40 -12.35
N ASN A 328 -7.05 -5.96 -13.52
CA ASN A 328 -6.08 -7.07 -13.65
C ASN A 328 -4.65 -6.62 -13.31
N TYR A 329 -4.36 -6.43 -12.02
CA TYR A 329 -3.06 -5.97 -11.54
C TYR A 329 -1.99 -7.06 -11.58
N ILE A 330 -2.36 -8.36 -11.62
CA ILE A 330 -1.38 -9.45 -11.79
C ILE A 330 -0.74 -9.34 -13.17
N SER A 331 -1.56 -9.05 -14.19
CA SER A 331 -1.18 -8.71 -15.56
C SER A 331 -0.40 -9.82 -16.27
N ASN A 332 0.93 -9.81 -16.23
CA ASN A 332 1.73 -10.50 -17.24
C ASN A 332 2.45 -11.76 -16.74
N PHE A 333 3.07 -11.70 -15.56
CA PHE A 333 3.93 -12.78 -15.06
C PHE A 333 3.41 -13.35 -13.74
N ALA A 334 3.02 -14.62 -13.80
CA ALA A 334 2.66 -15.42 -12.65
C ALA A 334 3.29 -16.81 -12.77
N VAL A 335 3.57 -17.41 -11.61
CA VAL A 335 4.08 -18.78 -11.48
C VAL A 335 3.11 -19.56 -10.60
N PHE A 336 2.64 -20.70 -11.08
CA PHE A 336 1.65 -21.50 -10.37
C PHE A 336 2.02 -22.98 -10.41
N SER A 337 1.51 -23.75 -9.46
CA SER A 337 1.77 -25.19 -9.42
C SER A 337 1.11 -25.88 -10.61
N LYS A 338 1.76 -26.92 -11.15
CA LYS A 338 1.19 -27.73 -12.22
C LYS A 338 -0.11 -28.41 -11.78
N LYS A 339 -0.17 -28.83 -10.51
CA LYS A 339 -1.39 -29.40 -9.89
C LYS A 339 -2.57 -28.42 -9.92
N LEU A 340 -2.33 -27.13 -9.68
CA LEU A 340 -3.37 -26.11 -9.77
C LEU A 340 -3.90 -26.01 -11.21
N LEU A 341 -3.00 -25.96 -12.20
CA LEU A 341 -3.37 -25.93 -13.62
C LEU A 341 -4.20 -27.14 -14.07
N GLU A 342 -3.96 -28.32 -13.50
CA GLU A 342 -4.72 -29.53 -13.83
C GLU A 342 -6.18 -29.47 -13.33
N ASN A 343 -6.49 -28.59 -12.36
CA ASN A 343 -7.81 -28.50 -11.75
C ASN A 343 -8.71 -27.40 -12.34
N ILE A 344 -8.20 -26.47 -13.16
CA ILE A 344 -8.96 -25.29 -13.61
C ILE A 344 -9.92 -25.51 -14.79
N GLY A 345 -10.03 -26.75 -15.30
CA GLY A 345 -10.95 -27.10 -16.40
C GLY A 345 -10.59 -26.50 -17.77
N GLU A 346 -11.51 -26.56 -18.73
CA GLU A 346 -11.34 -25.95 -20.06
C GLU A 346 -11.43 -24.42 -20.00
N PHE A 347 -10.75 -23.73 -20.92
CA PHE A 347 -10.84 -22.28 -21.10
C PHE A 347 -11.14 -21.94 -22.56
N LYS A 348 -11.83 -20.83 -22.77
CA LYS A 348 -12.09 -20.32 -24.11
C LYS A 348 -10.81 -19.65 -24.63
N ASP A 349 -10.58 -19.78 -25.94
CA ASP A 349 -9.39 -19.17 -26.57
C ASP A 349 -9.33 -17.66 -26.32
N ASN A 350 -8.10 -17.14 -26.14
CA ASN A 350 -7.69 -15.73 -26.09
C ASN A 350 -7.82 -14.92 -24.77
N GLN A 351 -8.38 -15.45 -23.68
CA GLN A 351 -8.54 -14.68 -22.43
C GLN A 351 -7.44 -14.95 -21.36
N ASN A 352 -6.31 -14.22 -21.41
CA ASN A 352 -5.28 -14.26 -20.35
C ASN A 352 -5.87 -14.00 -18.95
N TYR A 353 -6.86 -13.11 -18.87
CA TYR A 353 -7.51 -12.76 -17.62
C TYR A 353 -8.38 -13.90 -17.07
N ASP A 354 -9.15 -14.62 -17.90
CA ASP A 354 -9.93 -15.80 -17.46
C ASP A 354 -9.02 -16.89 -16.88
N LEU A 355 -7.85 -17.10 -17.48
CA LEU A 355 -6.86 -18.04 -16.94
C LEU A 355 -6.41 -17.63 -15.53
N LEU A 356 -6.05 -16.36 -15.33
CA LEU A 356 -5.64 -15.86 -14.01
C LEU A 356 -6.79 -15.91 -12.99
N LEU A 357 -8.02 -15.57 -13.39
CA LEU A 357 -9.22 -15.67 -12.55
C LEU A 357 -9.41 -17.14 -12.10
N LYS A 358 -9.38 -18.11 -13.02
CA LYS A 358 -9.51 -19.53 -12.68
C LYS A 358 -8.40 -20.07 -11.78
N LEU A 359 -7.15 -19.70 -12.08
CA LEU A 359 -6.01 -20.12 -11.26
C LEU A 359 -6.13 -19.56 -9.84
N THR A 360 -6.49 -18.29 -9.69
CA THR A 360 -6.66 -17.66 -8.37
C THR A 360 -7.90 -18.17 -7.63
N GLU A 361 -8.97 -18.55 -8.33
CA GLU A 361 -10.14 -19.23 -7.74
C GLU A 361 -9.79 -20.63 -7.19
N GLY A 362 -8.94 -21.37 -7.90
CA GLY A 362 -8.53 -22.71 -7.51
C GLY A 362 -7.34 -22.76 -6.53
N ALA A 363 -6.63 -21.65 -6.35
CA ALA A 363 -5.44 -21.57 -5.52
C ALA A 363 -5.80 -21.71 -4.03
N GLN A 364 -5.00 -22.48 -3.30
CA GLN A 364 -5.10 -22.56 -1.85
C GLN A 364 -4.36 -21.40 -1.18
N GLU A 365 -3.19 -21.04 -1.71
CA GLU A 365 -2.31 -20.04 -1.13
C GLU A 365 -1.66 -19.21 -2.24
N ILE A 366 -2.01 -17.93 -2.26
CA ILE A 366 -1.53 -16.96 -3.23
C ILE A 366 -0.44 -16.11 -2.58
N LEU A 367 0.77 -16.14 -3.16
CA LEU A 367 1.91 -15.37 -2.68
C LEU A 367 2.24 -14.22 -3.63
N HIS A 368 2.26 -13.02 -3.05
CA HIS A 368 2.88 -11.86 -3.68
C HIS A 368 4.33 -11.72 -3.24
N ILE A 369 5.25 -11.57 -4.19
CA ILE A 369 6.63 -11.15 -3.91
C ILE A 369 6.76 -9.68 -4.31
N SER A 370 6.82 -8.79 -3.30
CA SER A 370 6.91 -7.32 -3.47
C SER A 370 8.29 -6.85 -3.97
N LYS A 371 8.73 -7.41 -5.09
CA LYS A 371 9.95 -7.07 -5.83
C LYS A 371 9.61 -6.99 -7.31
N VAL A 372 10.19 -6.00 -7.99
CA VAL A 372 10.12 -5.89 -9.44
C VAL A 372 11.01 -6.99 -10.04
N LEU A 373 10.40 -8.11 -10.42
CA LEU A 373 11.11 -9.29 -10.95
C LEU A 373 10.80 -9.55 -12.43
N TYR A 374 9.89 -8.77 -13.00
CA TYR A 374 9.45 -8.85 -14.39
C TYR A 374 9.50 -7.47 -15.05
N HIS A 375 10.04 -7.43 -16.26
CA HIS A 375 10.15 -6.22 -17.07
C HIS A 375 9.43 -6.41 -18.41
N GLY A 376 8.30 -5.74 -18.56
CA GLY A 376 7.49 -5.80 -19.78
C GLY A 376 7.96 -4.77 -20.82
N ARG A 377 8.13 -5.16 -22.09
CA ARG A 377 8.51 -4.22 -23.14
C ARG A 377 7.42 -3.18 -23.39
N SER A 378 7.80 -1.91 -23.54
CA SER A 378 6.84 -0.82 -23.73
C SER A 378 5.98 -0.91 -25.00
N TYR A 379 6.48 -1.56 -26.07
CA TYR A 379 5.69 -1.79 -27.30
C TYR A 379 4.71 -2.97 -27.18
N ASN A 380 4.92 -3.88 -26.22
CA ASN A 380 4.01 -4.98 -25.89
C ASN A 380 2.80 -4.46 -25.08
N LYS A 381 2.28 -3.26 -25.39
CA LYS A 381 0.94 -2.88 -24.96
C LYS A 381 -0.03 -3.75 -25.74
N ASN A 382 -0.27 -4.96 -25.21
CA ASN A 382 -1.39 -5.77 -25.65
C ASN A 382 -2.60 -4.84 -25.62
N LYS A 383 -3.28 -4.74 -26.77
CA LYS A 383 -4.52 -3.98 -26.82
C LYS A 383 -5.45 -4.66 -25.84
N ILE A 384 -5.81 -3.95 -24.76
CA ILE A 384 -6.79 -4.45 -23.79
C ILE A 384 -8.08 -4.68 -24.57
N ASP A 385 -8.49 -5.94 -24.67
CA ASP A 385 -9.78 -6.30 -25.22
C ASP A 385 -10.80 -6.29 -24.08
N ILE A 386 -11.47 -5.15 -23.97
CA ILE A 386 -12.42 -4.84 -22.90
C ILE A 386 -13.58 -5.87 -22.90
N GLU A 387 -14.01 -6.33 -24.08
CA GLU A 387 -15.12 -7.28 -24.16
C GLU A 387 -14.68 -8.68 -23.72
N GLU A 388 -13.46 -9.09 -24.07
CA GLU A 388 -12.88 -10.35 -23.60
C GLU A 388 -12.70 -10.37 -22.08
N ASP A 389 -12.20 -9.28 -21.50
CA ASP A 389 -12.02 -9.17 -20.04
C ASP A 389 -13.37 -9.16 -19.30
N LYS A 390 -14.39 -8.45 -19.83
CA LYS A 390 -15.74 -8.47 -19.24
C LYS A 390 -16.36 -9.85 -19.28
N GLU A 391 -16.22 -10.56 -20.39
CA GLU A 391 -16.66 -11.95 -20.52
C GLU A 391 -15.89 -12.87 -19.55
N ALA A 392 -14.59 -12.65 -19.33
CA ALA A 392 -13.81 -13.40 -18.34
C ALA A 392 -14.35 -13.21 -16.91
N ILE A 393 -14.63 -11.97 -16.51
CA ILE A 393 -15.22 -11.67 -15.20
C ILE A 393 -16.61 -12.28 -15.09
N LYS A 394 -17.44 -12.17 -16.13
CA LYS A 394 -18.79 -12.76 -16.15
C LYS A 394 -18.72 -14.29 -15.97
N ASN A 395 -17.82 -14.96 -16.68
CA ASN A 395 -17.59 -16.39 -16.53
C ASN A 395 -17.13 -16.74 -15.10
N GLN A 396 -16.29 -15.90 -14.47
CA GLN A 396 -15.97 -16.06 -13.05
C GLN A 396 -17.21 -15.96 -12.17
N LEU A 397 -18.06 -14.95 -12.35
CA LEU A 397 -19.27 -14.76 -11.54
C LEU A 397 -20.16 -16.00 -11.60
N GLU A 398 -20.35 -16.58 -12.79
CA GLU A 398 -21.08 -17.82 -12.98
C GLU A 398 -20.46 -19.00 -12.21
N ARG A 399 -19.12 -19.17 -12.26
CA ARG A 399 -18.40 -20.25 -11.55
C ARG A 399 -18.52 -20.14 -10.03
N ILE A 400 -18.46 -18.93 -9.48
CA ILE A 400 -18.56 -18.71 -8.03
C ILE A 400 -20.01 -18.58 -7.56
N GLY A 401 -21.00 -18.72 -8.45
CA GLY A 401 -22.43 -18.60 -8.13
C GLY A 401 -22.87 -17.18 -7.75
N ALA A 402 -22.12 -16.16 -8.17
CA ALA A 402 -22.48 -14.76 -7.96
C ALA A 402 -23.34 -14.25 -9.12
N LYS A 403 -24.38 -13.49 -8.81
CA LYS A 403 -25.23 -12.85 -9.80
C LYS A 403 -24.86 -11.37 -9.92
N GLY A 404 -24.60 -10.93 -11.14
CA GLY A 404 -24.31 -9.54 -11.43
C GLY A 404 -24.05 -9.27 -12.90
N ILE A 405 -23.98 -7.99 -13.25
CA ILE A 405 -23.66 -7.49 -14.58
C ILE A 405 -22.26 -6.89 -14.53
N VAL A 406 -21.43 -7.20 -15.53
CA VAL A 406 -20.09 -6.62 -15.66
C VAL A 406 -20.17 -5.41 -16.58
N GLU A 407 -19.76 -4.26 -16.06
CA GLU A 407 -19.74 -2.99 -16.77
C GLU A 407 -18.32 -2.44 -16.90
N ASP A 408 -18.15 -1.46 -17.80
CA ASP A 408 -16.92 -0.70 -17.87
C ASP A 408 -16.72 0.09 -16.56
N GLY A 409 -15.48 0.11 -16.07
CA GLY A 409 -15.11 0.93 -14.91
C GLY A 409 -14.88 2.39 -15.27
N LEU A 410 -14.26 3.12 -14.35
CA LEU A 410 -14.06 4.57 -14.47
C LEU A 410 -12.89 4.97 -15.41
N PHE A 411 -12.12 3.99 -15.92
CA PHE A 411 -11.15 4.18 -17.00
C PHE A 411 -10.95 2.89 -17.81
N GLN A 412 -10.33 3.01 -18.98
CA GLN A 412 -10.10 1.88 -19.88
C GLN A 412 -9.29 0.76 -19.22
N GLY A 413 -9.85 -0.47 -19.22
CA GLY A 413 -9.22 -1.64 -18.58
C GLY A 413 -9.51 -1.77 -17.08
N SER A 414 -10.40 -0.94 -16.54
CA SER A 414 -11.04 -1.17 -15.24
C SER A 414 -12.49 -1.61 -15.45
N TYR A 415 -13.02 -2.33 -14.46
CA TYR A 415 -14.34 -2.97 -14.52
C TYR A 415 -15.12 -2.73 -13.23
N LYS A 416 -16.44 -2.68 -13.37
CA LYS A 416 -17.40 -2.67 -12.26
C LYS A 416 -18.28 -3.91 -12.36
N VAL A 417 -18.57 -4.53 -11.23
CA VAL A 417 -19.61 -5.56 -11.14
C VAL A 417 -20.78 -5.01 -10.37
N GLU A 418 -21.91 -4.88 -11.05
CA GLU A 418 -23.22 -4.55 -10.49
C GLU A 418 -23.84 -5.86 -9.96
N TYR A 419 -23.61 -6.17 -8.69
CA TYR A 419 -24.17 -7.39 -8.10
C TYR A 419 -25.68 -7.24 -7.87
N GLU A 420 -26.43 -8.31 -8.10
CA GLU A 420 -27.87 -8.34 -7.77
C GLU A 420 -28.05 -8.20 -6.26
N ILE A 421 -28.75 -7.17 -5.81
CA ILE A 421 -29.11 -6.98 -4.40
C ILE A 421 -30.21 -7.98 -4.05
N ALA A 422 -29.96 -8.83 -3.05
CA ALA A 422 -30.95 -9.79 -2.59
C ALA A 422 -32.07 -9.06 -1.83
N ASP A 423 -33.32 -9.41 -2.16
CA ASP A 423 -34.53 -8.92 -1.52
C ASP A 423 -34.63 -7.38 -1.50
N ASN A 424 -34.91 -6.80 -0.33
CA ASN A 424 -34.97 -5.37 -0.06
C ASN A 424 -34.72 -5.17 1.44
N PRO A 425 -33.51 -5.49 1.95
CA PRO A 425 -33.22 -5.51 3.37
C PRO A 425 -33.32 -4.11 3.99
N LEU A 426 -33.75 -4.03 5.25
CA LEU A 426 -33.73 -2.75 5.96
C LEU A 426 -32.27 -2.34 6.24
N VAL A 427 -31.93 -1.10 5.91
CA VAL A 427 -30.64 -0.48 6.23
C VAL A 427 -30.84 0.53 7.38
N SER A 428 -30.10 0.39 8.46
CA SER A 428 -30.11 1.36 9.57
C SER A 428 -28.91 2.29 9.49
N ILE A 429 -29.15 3.59 9.42
CA ILE A 429 -28.11 4.61 9.37
C ILE A 429 -27.98 5.23 10.77
N ILE A 430 -26.81 5.12 11.38
CA ILE A 430 -26.51 5.70 12.70
C ILE A 430 -25.75 7.01 12.51
N ILE A 431 -26.25 8.09 13.11
CA ILE A 431 -25.69 9.45 13.01
C ILE A 431 -25.55 10.06 14.41
N PRO A 432 -24.36 10.04 15.04
CA PRO A 432 -24.10 10.78 16.27
C PRO A 432 -24.09 12.30 16.02
N ASN A 433 -24.76 13.09 16.87
CA ASN A 433 -24.82 14.54 16.71
C ASN A 433 -24.86 15.32 18.04
N LYS A 434 -24.02 16.36 18.14
CA LYS A 434 -23.98 17.32 19.25
C LYS A 434 -24.01 18.74 18.69
N ASP A 435 -24.98 19.55 19.08
CA ASP A 435 -25.12 21.01 18.79
C ASP A 435 -25.15 21.43 17.30
N GLU A 436 -24.82 20.52 16.39
CA GLU A 436 -24.55 20.79 14.98
C GLU A 436 -25.83 20.76 14.12
N HIS A 437 -26.68 21.79 14.28
CA HIS A 437 -27.95 21.91 13.57
C HIS A 437 -27.80 21.91 12.04
N GLU A 438 -27.04 22.85 11.49
CA GLU A 438 -26.97 23.08 10.03
C GLU A 438 -26.32 21.92 9.28
N THR A 439 -25.26 21.33 9.84
CA THR A 439 -24.56 20.19 9.22
C THR A 439 -25.41 18.93 9.28
N LEU A 440 -26.04 18.63 10.44
CA LEU A 440 -26.99 17.51 10.53
C LEU A 440 -28.15 17.69 9.54
N LYS A 441 -28.69 18.91 9.43
CA LYS A 441 -29.77 19.20 8.51
C LYS A 441 -29.37 18.94 7.06
N ALA A 442 -28.24 19.46 6.62
CA ALA A 442 -27.71 19.19 5.28
C ALA A 442 -27.48 17.68 5.05
N CYS A 443 -26.99 16.96 6.05
CA CYS A 443 -26.80 15.52 5.99
C CYS A 443 -28.13 14.78 5.77
N ILE A 444 -29.12 15.02 6.63
CA ILE A 444 -30.44 14.39 6.55
C ILE A 444 -31.14 14.74 5.24
N GLU A 445 -31.16 16.02 4.86
CA GLU A 445 -31.76 16.47 3.60
C GLU A 445 -31.11 15.77 2.40
N SER A 446 -29.77 15.71 2.34
CA SER A 446 -29.07 15.01 1.25
C SER A 446 -29.41 13.51 1.19
N ILE A 447 -29.57 12.83 2.32
CA ILE A 447 -29.99 11.42 2.35
C ILE A 447 -31.40 11.29 1.76
N PHE A 448 -32.37 12.09 2.19
CA PHE A 448 -33.75 11.98 1.69
C PHE A 448 -33.90 12.39 0.23
N GLU A 449 -33.18 13.42 -0.20
CA GLU A 449 -33.26 13.95 -1.56
C GLU A 449 -32.54 13.06 -2.59
N LYS A 450 -31.36 12.51 -2.24
CA LYS A 450 -30.51 11.79 -3.20
C LYS A 450 -30.78 10.29 -3.22
N SER A 451 -31.07 9.67 -2.07
CA SER A 451 -31.10 8.20 -1.97
C SER A 451 -32.19 7.60 -2.86
N THR A 452 -31.81 6.72 -3.78
CA THR A 452 -32.76 5.93 -4.58
C THR A 452 -33.31 4.75 -3.78
N TYR A 453 -32.51 4.15 -2.89
CA TYR A 453 -32.98 3.11 -1.98
C TYR A 453 -33.97 3.67 -0.96
N LYS A 454 -35.10 2.98 -0.76
CA LYS A 454 -36.18 3.48 0.10
C LYS A 454 -36.34 2.71 1.41
N ASN A 455 -35.78 1.52 1.57
CA ASN A 455 -35.97 0.72 2.78
C ASN A 455 -34.86 0.99 3.82
N PHE A 456 -34.86 2.19 4.40
CA PHE A 456 -33.91 2.57 5.42
C PHE A 456 -34.60 3.27 6.61
N GLU A 457 -33.94 3.21 7.76
CA GLU A 457 -34.23 4.02 8.95
C GLU A 457 -32.98 4.81 9.37
N ILE A 458 -33.16 5.92 10.07
CA ILE A 458 -32.09 6.78 10.58
C ILE A 458 -32.22 6.85 12.11
N ILE A 459 -31.15 6.49 12.80
CA ILE A 459 -31.00 6.61 14.25
C ILE A 459 -30.03 7.75 14.53
N ILE A 460 -30.56 8.87 14.98
CA ILE A 460 -29.75 10.02 15.39
C ILE A 460 -29.45 9.86 16.88
N VAL A 461 -28.17 9.91 17.25
CA VAL A 461 -27.75 9.85 18.65
C VAL A 461 -27.42 11.26 19.12
N GLU A 462 -28.32 11.86 19.86
CA GLU A 462 -28.05 13.09 20.59
C GLU A 462 -27.08 12.77 21.74
N ASN A 463 -25.94 13.47 21.81
CA ASN A 463 -24.87 13.15 22.76
C ASN A 463 -24.36 14.39 23.53
N ASN A 464 -25.23 14.94 24.36
CA ASN A 464 -25.01 16.09 25.25
C ASN A 464 -24.98 17.44 24.53
N SER A 465 -25.94 17.67 23.65
CA SER A 465 -26.25 19.00 23.10
C SER A 465 -26.68 19.97 24.21
N THR A 466 -26.46 21.25 23.97
CA THR A 466 -26.78 22.37 24.86
C THR A 466 -27.57 23.48 24.17
N GLU A 467 -27.64 23.48 22.84
CA GLU A 467 -28.31 24.54 22.08
C GLU A 467 -29.81 24.27 21.85
N ASP A 468 -30.66 25.26 22.14
CA ASP A 468 -32.11 25.14 21.94
C ASP A 468 -32.51 24.87 20.48
N GLU A 469 -31.70 25.33 19.52
CA GLU A 469 -31.95 25.17 18.08
C GLU A 469 -31.91 23.70 17.66
N ILE A 470 -30.89 22.95 18.09
CA ILE A 470 -30.79 21.53 17.74
C ILE A 470 -31.90 20.70 18.40
N PHE A 471 -32.32 21.04 19.63
CA PHE A 471 -33.41 20.32 20.30
C PHE A 471 -34.76 20.51 19.58
N LYS A 472 -35.05 21.73 19.10
CA LYS A 472 -36.24 21.97 18.26
C LYS A 472 -36.17 21.16 16.97
N TYR A 473 -35.00 21.09 16.35
CA TYR A 473 -34.84 20.31 15.13
C TYR A 473 -35.01 18.81 15.37
N TYR A 474 -34.55 18.26 16.50
CA TYR A 474 -34.83 16.87 16.87
C TYR A 474 -36.33 16.59 17.03
N GLU A 475 -37.09 17.51 17.62
CA GLU A 475 -38.55 17.40 17.71
C GLU A 475 -39.21 17.39 16.32
N GLU A 476 -38.73 18.24 15.40
CA GLU A 476 -39.19 18.25 14.00
C GLU A 476 -38.88 16.93 13.29
N LEU A 477 -37.64 16.43 13.43
CA LEU A 477 -37.20 15.16 12.83
C LEU A 477 -37.99 13.96 13.37
N ALA A 478 -38.36 13.96 14.64
CA ALA A 478 -39.14 12.88 15.26
C ALA A 478 -40.55 12.70 14.65
N SER A 479 -41.04 13.69 13.89
CA SER A 479 -42.30 13.56 13.13
C SER A 479 -42.18 12.64 11.90
N ASN A 480 -40.95 12.40 11.41
CA ASN A 480 -40.68 11.51 10.29
C ASN A 480 -40.58 10.06 10.77
N ASN A 481 -41.41 9.17 10.23
CA ASN A 481 -41.48 7.77 10.66
C ASN A 481 -40.22 6.93 10.37
N LYS A 482 -39.29 7.45 9.56
CA LYS A 482 -37.99 6.82 9.30
C LYS A 482 -36.90 7.28 10.25
N ILE A 483 -37.12 8.33 11.04
CA ILE A 483 -36.09 8.92 11.89
C ILE A 483 -36.46 8.67 13.35
N ARG A 484 -35.48 8.26 14.15
CA ARG A 484 -35.59 8.20 15.59
C ARG A 484 -34.39 8.88 16.22
N VAL A 485 -34.67 9.80 17.14
CA VAL A 485 -33.66 10.44 17.97
C VAL A 485 -33.57 9.68 19.30
N ILE A 486 -32.38 9.24 19.67
CA ILE A 486 -32.07 8.61 20.95
C ILE A 486 -31.03 9.44 21.70
N THR A 487 -31.06 9.40 23.03
CA THR A 487 -30.15 10.19 23.88
C THR A 487 -29.03 9.32 24.45
N TRP A 488 -27.80 9.85 24.42
CA TRP A 488 -26.63 9.39 25.14
C TRP A 488 -26.27 10.40 26.23
N ASP A 489 -26.42 10.00 27.50
CA ASP A 489 -26.30 10.84 28.69
C ASP A 489 -24.96 10.68 29.44
N LYS A 490 -23.98 10.01 28.82
CA LYS A 490 -22.64 9.79 29.38
C LYS A 490 -21.60 10.67 28.70
N GLU A 491 -20.37 10.60 29.19
CA GLU A 491 -19.22 11.27 28.55
C GLU A 491 -19.09 10.86 27.08
N PHE A 492 -18.64 11.80 26.23
CA PHE A 492 -18.45 11.54 24.82
C PHE A 492 -17.45 10.40 24.58
N ASN A 493 -17.90 9.39 23.85
CA ASN A 493 -17.07 8.30 23.35
C ASN A 493 -17.69 7.81 22.05
N TYR A 494 -17.06 8.09 20.91
CA TYR A 494 -17.61 7.78 19.59
C TYR A 494 -17.93 6.28 19.46
N SER A 495 -17.00 5.44 19.89
CA SER A 495 -17.14 3.99 19.88
C SER A 495 -18.33 3.52 20.73
N ALA A 496 -18.44 4.01 21.97
CA ALA A 496 -19.53 3.62 22.87
C ALA A 496 -20.90 4.14 22.42
N ILE A 497 -20.94 5.34 21.85
CA ILE A 497 -22.16 5.93 21.26
C ILE A 497 -22.66 5.06 20.11
N ASN A 498 -21.78 4.65 19.21
CA ASN A 498 -22.12 3.80 18.08
C ASN A 498 -22.55 2.39 18.52
N ASN A 499 -21.86 1.80 19.51
CA ASN A 499 -22.25 0.52 20.11
C ASN A 499 -23.65 0.60 20.75
N TYR A 500 -23.94 1.69 21.47
CA TYR A 500 -25.25 1.94 22.07
C TYR A 500 -26.34 2.05 21.00
N ALA A 501 -26.11 2.87 19.98
CA ALA A 501 -27.07 3.07 18.90
C ALA A 501 -27.32 1.82 18.06
N PHE A 502 -26.29 0.98 17.87
CA PHE A 502 -26.42 -0.30 17.18
C PHE A 502 -27.50 -1.18 17.83
N ASN A 503 -27.61 -1.21 19.16
CA ASN A 503 -28.64 -2.00 19.85
C ASN A 503 -30.07 -1.52 19.58
N GLU A 504 -30.23 -0.26 19.15
CA GLU A 504 -31.52 0.32 18.82
C GLU A 504 -31.91 0.07 17.36
N THR A 505 -30.95 -0.24 16.48
CA THR A 505 -31.19 -0.47 15.05
C THR A 505 -31.97 -1.76 14.78
N LYS A 506 -32.74 -1.81 13.68
CA LYS A 506 -33.51 -2.97 13.24
C LYS A 506 -33.03 -3.56 11.90
N GLY A 507 -32.20 -2.82 11.17
CA GLY A 507 -31.72 -3.19 9.86
C GLY A 507 -30.78 -4.40 9.89
N GLU A 508 -30.75 -5.14 8.78
CA GLU A 508 -29.75 -6.20 8.58
C GLU A 508 -28.37 -5.61 8.25
N TYR A 509 -28.36 -4.42 7.64
CA TYR A 509 -27.15 -3.68 7.30
C TYR A 509 -27.13 -2.37 8.05
N ILE A 510 -25.96 -2.03 8.58
CA ILE A 510 -25.74 -0.84 9.40
C ILE A 510 -24.78 0.07 8.65
N VAL A 511 -25.16 1.35 8.53
CA VAL A 511 -24.29 2.41 8.06
C VAL A 511 -23.90 3.27 9.25
N PHE A 512 -22.62 3.40 9.52
CA PHE A 512 -22.09 4.43 10.41
C PHE A 512 -21.78 5.65 9.56
N LEU A 513 -22.37 6.79 9.93
CA LEU A 513 -22.30 8.02 9.16
C LEU A 513 -22.08 9.21 10.10
N ASN A 514 -21.11 10.07 9.79
CA ASN A 514 -20.95 11.31 10.53
C ASN A 514 -22.06 12.31 10.15
N ASN A 515 -22.38 13.22 11.08
CA ASN A 515 -23.41 14.25 10.92
C ASN A 515 -23.05 15.35 9.90
N ASP A 516 -21.79 15.45 9.49
CA ASP A 516 -21.25 16.45 8.56
C ASP A 516 -20.94 15.87 7.18
N ILE A 517 -21.65 14.80 6.81
CA ILE A 517 -21.62 14.19 5.48
C ILE A 517 -22.72 14.76 4.59
N GLU A 518 -22.40 15.04 3.33
CA GLU A 518 -23.38 15.34 2.29
C GLU A 518 -23.27 14.34 1.13
N VAL A 519 -24.38 13.66 0.83
CA VAL A 519 -24.45 12.62 -0.20
C VAL A 519 -24.40 13.23 -1.59
N ILE A 520 -23.51 12.71 -2.45
CA ILE A 520 -23.44 13.07 -3.88
C ILE A 520 -24.09 11.98 -4.73
N THR A 521 -23.70 10.71 -4.54
CA THR A 521 -24.17 9.56 -5.33
C THR A 521 -25.62 9.20 -4.97
N PRO A 522 -26.59 9.23 -5.92
CA PRO A 522 -27.99 8.89 -5.62
C PRO A 522 -28.23 7.45 -5.16
N ASN A 523 -27.58 6.47 -5.78
CA ASN A 523 -27.72 5.05 -5.48
C ASN A 523 -26.68 4.53 -4.46
N TRP A 524 -26.18 5.40 -3.59
CA TRP A 524 -25.08 5.08 -2.68
C TRP A 524 -25.36 3.90 -1.75
N ILE A 525 -26.61 3.73 -1.28
CA ILE A 525 -26.97 2.59 -0.41
C ILE A 525 -26.89 1.30 -1.23
N GLU A 526 -27.43 1.28 -2.44
CA GLU A 526 -27.36 0.14 -3.34
C GLU A 526 -25.90 -0.24 -3.66
N GLU A 527 -25.06 0.75 -3.98
CA GLU A 527 -23.64 0.55 -4.28
C GLU A 527 -22.86 -0.07 -3.10
N MET A 528 -23.14 0.35 -1.87
CA MET A 528 -22.52 -0.24 -0.68
C MET A 528 -23.11 -1.62 -0.36
N LEU A 529 -24.42 -1.77 -0.52
CA LEU A 529 -25.17 -2.98 -0.17
C LEU A 529 -24.81 -4.14 -1.08
N MET A 530 -24.69 -3.90 -2.40
CA MET A 530 -24.35 -4.94 -3.37
C MET A 530 -23.00 -5.62 -3.06
N HIS A 531 -22.08 -4.89 -2.43
CA HIS A 531 -20.81 -5.42 -1.95
C HIS A 531 -20.93 -6.04 -0.56
N THR A 532 -21.51 -5.33 0.41
CA THR A 532 -21.55 -5.74 1.83
C THR A 532 -22.38 -7.00 2.06
N GLN A 533 -23.38 -7.29 1.20
CA GLN A 533 -24.16 -8.53 1.29
C GLN A 533 -23.34 -9.79 0.96
N ARG A 534 -22.22 -9.65 0.23
CA ARG A 534 -21.47 -10.79 -0.28
C ARG A 534 -20.76 -11.51 0.86
N MET A 535 -20.80 -12.84 0.83
CA MET A 535 -20.05 -13.64 1.79
C MET A 535 -18.56 -13.29 1.76
N GLY A 536 -17.96 -13.15 2.94
CA GLY A 536 -16.56 -12.77 3.11
C GLY A 536 -16.28 -11.27 3.05
N ILE A 537 -17.26 -10.41 2.71
CA ILE A 537 -17.12 -8.95 2.82
C ILE A 537 -17.70 -8.51 4.17
N GLY A 538 -16.87 -7.86 4.98
CA GLY A 538 -17.27 -7.34 6.28
C GLY A 538 -17.70 -5.88 6.23
N ILE A 539 -16.92 -5.03 5.56
CA ILE A 539 -17.14 -3.58 5.52
C ILE A 539 -17.00 -3.06 4.09
N THR A 540 -17.88 -2.15 3.68
CA THR A 540 -17.71 -1.30 2.49
C THR A 540 -17.64 0.17 2.89
N GLY A 541 -16.62 0.91 2.44
CA GLY A 541 -16.43 2.34 2.68
C GLY A 541 -16.57 3.18 1.42
N ALA A 542 -16.97 4.43 1.60
CA ALA A 542 -17.17 5.41 0.53
C ALA A 542 -15.89 6.19 0.17
N LYS A 543 -15.94 6.94 -0.94
CA LYS A 543 -14.96 7.98 -1.31
C LYS A 543 -15.44 9.34 -0.81
N LEU A 544 -14.59 10.01 -0.04
CA LEU A 544 -14.93 11.28 0.60
C LEU A 544 -14.05 12.42 0.05
N TYR A 545 -14.70 13.56 -0.17
CA TYR A 545 -14.08 14.79 -0.62
C TYR A 545 -14.11 15.86 0.47
N TYR A 546 -13.08 16.70 0.46
CA TYR A 546 -13.16 18.02 1.05
C TYR A 546 -14.08 18.93 0.21
N PRO A 547 -14.58 20.04 0.76
CA PRO A 547 -15.48 20.96 0.05
C PRO A 547 -14.87 21.62 -1.20
N ASP A 548 -13.55 21.54 -1.39
CA ASP A 548 -12.82 22.05 -2.54
C ASP A 548 -12.60 21.02 -3.65
N ASP A 549 -13.37 19.91 -3.65
CA ASP A 549 -13.27 18.78 -4.58
C ASP A 549 -11.90 18.06 -4.55
N THR A 550 -11.16 18.18 -3.45
CA THR A 550 -9.97 17.36 -3.22
C THR A 550 -10.30 16.10 -2.43
N ILE A 551 -9.53 15.03 -2.63
CA ILE A 551 -9.70 13.76 -1.93
C ILE A 551 -9.39 13.98 -0.45
N GLN A 552 -10.30 13.52 0.42
CA GLN A 552 -10.06 13.37 1.85
C GLN A 552 -9.89 11.89 2.23
N HIS A 553 -10.70 11.02 1.65
CA HIS A 553 -10.63 9.58 1.94
C HIS A 553 -10.80 8.76 0.67
N ALA A 554 -9.79 7.91 0.43
CA ALA A 554 -9.83 6.84 -0.55
C ALA A 554 -9.26 5.55 0.05
N GLY A 555 -9.61 5.26 1.30
CA GLY A 555 -8.98 4.21 2.09
C GLY A 555 -7.98 4.69 3.14
N VAL A 556 -7.69 3.84 4.13
CA VAL A 556 -6.63 4.04 5.13
C VAL A 556 -5.49 3.05 4.90
N ILE A 557 -4.26 3.55 4.94
CA ILE A 557 -3.02 2.76 4.88
C ILE A 557 -2.43 2.63 6.28
N LEU A 558 -2.15 1.41 6.73
CA LEU A 558 -1.49 1.18 8.02
C LEU A 558 -0.01 1.58 7.96
N GLY A 559 0.51 2.09 9.07
CA GLY A 559 1.89 2.58 9.20
C GLY A 559 2.13 3.95 8.57
N LEU A 560 1.21 4.47 7.75
CA LEU A 560 1.31 5.81 7.16
C LEU A 560 1.39 6.86 8.27
N ARG A 561 2.40 7.73 8.19
CA ARG A 561 2.78 8.73 9.20
C ARG A 561 3.00 8.14 10.61
N GLY A 562 3.40 6.87 10.69
CA GLY A 562 3.81 6.19 11.92
C GLY A 562 2.72 5.39 12.63
N VAL A 563 1.45 5.49 12.21
CA VAL A 563 0.35 4.69 12.79
C VAL A 563 -0.58 4.19 11.69
N ALA A 564 -1.29 5.11 11.06
CA ALA A 564 -2.19 4.88 9.94
C ALA A 564 -2.64 6.25 9.40
N GLY A 565 -3.01 6.32 8.12
CA GLY A 565 -3.43 7.57 7.49
C GLY A 565 -4.26 7.37 6.24
N HIS A 566 -5.01 8.40 5.86
CA HIS A 566 -5.82 8.40 4.64
C HIS A 566 -4.91 8.38 3.41
N SER A 567 -5.31 7.64 2.38
CA SER A 567 -4.58 7.60 1.12
C SER A 567 -4.99 8.77 0.20
N HIS A 568 -4.04 9.29 -0.57
CA HIS A 568 -4.25 10.32 -1.59
C HIS A 568 -4.85 11.65 -1.11
N GLY A 569 -4.66 12.05 0.16
CA GLY A 569 -5.21 13.33 0.64
C GLY A 569 -4.71 14.51 -0.19
N GLY A 570 -5.64 15.40 -0.57
CA GLY A 570 -5.37 16.59 -1.38
C GLY A 570 -5.26 16.35 -2.89
N PHE A 571 -5.38 15.11 -3.37
CA PHE A 571 -5.47 14.83 -4.80
C PHE A 571 -6.77 15.40 -5.38
N LYS A 572 -6.83 15.63 -6.70
CA LYS A 572 -8.05 16.12 -7.33
C LYS A 572 -9.07 14.99 -7.48
N ARG A 573 -10.36 15.35 -7.46
CA ARG A 573 -11.47 14.43 -7.71
C ARG A 573 -11.32 13.50 -8.92
N ASP A 574 -10.80 14.04 -10.02
CA ASP A 574 -10.65 13.32 -11.29
C ASP A 574 -9.30 12.59 -11.45
N ASP A 575 -8.39 12.70 -10.48
CA ASP A 575 -7.12 11.98 -10.55
C ASP A 575 -7.37 10.46 -10.56
N LEU A 576 -6.60 9.75 -11.38
CA LEU A 576 -6.55 8.29 -11.36
C LEU A 576 -5.92 7.77 -10.05
N GLY A 577 -5.05 8.56 -9.43
CA GLY A 577 -4.19 8.14 -8.33
C GLY A 577 -3.11 7.16 -8.79
N PHE A 578 -2.34 6.63 -7.84
CA PHE A 578 -1.32 5.63 -8.13
C PHE A 578 -1.98 4.36 -8.67
N CYS A 579 -1.55 3.88 -9.85
CA CYS A 579 -2.09 2.69 -10.52
C CYS A 579 -3.64 2.66 -10.63
N GLY A 580 -4.29 3.82 -10.79
CA GLY A 580 -5.76 3.88 -10.95
C GLY A 580 -6.56 3.68 -9.66
N ARG A 581 -5.91 3.62 -8.49
CA ARG A 581 -6.54 3.30 -7.19
C ARG A 581 -7.71 4.20 -6.81
N LEU A 582 -7.75 5.46 -7.25
CA LEU A 582 -8.87 6.37 -6.97
C LEU A 582 -10.15 6.09 -7.79
N LYS A 583 -10.06 5.14 -8.73
CA LYS A 583 -11.06 4.87 -9.76
C LYS A 583 -11.40 3.38 -9.91
N ILE A 584 -10.88 2.52 -9.02
CA ILE A 584 -11.20 1.08 -8.94
C ILE A 584 -11.69 0.71 -7.56
N ILE A 585 -12.46 -0.38 -7.48
CA ILE A 585 -12.80 -1.01 -6.19
C ILE A 585 -11.51 -1.58 -5.60
N GLN A 586 -11.28 -1.36 -4.31
CA GLN A 586 -10.07 -1.83 -3.62
C GLN A 586 -10.41 -2.67 -2.40
N ASN A 587 -9.74 -3.81 -2.24
CA ASN A 587 -9.55 -4.38 -0.91
C ASN A 587 -8.52 -3.55 -0.15
N LEU A 588 -8.86 -3.19 1.09
CA LEU A 588 -8.01 -2.38 1.96
C LEU A 588 -7.99 -2.92 3.39
N SER A 589 -7.05 -2.41 4.19
CA SER A 589 -6.92 -2.79 5.59
C SER A 589 -7.92 -2.05 6.48
N ALA A 590 -8.26 -0.82 6.12
CA ALA A 590 -9.26 -0.04 6.82
C ALA A 590 -9.89 1.04 5.92
N VAL A 591 -11.12 1.41 6.27
CA VAL A 591 -11.85 2.59 5.76
C VAL A 591 -12.35 3.39 6.96
N THR A 592 -12.74 4.64 6.75
CA THR A 592 -13.17 5.49 7.85
C THR A 592 -14.63 5.26 8.24
N ALA A 593 -14.96 5.43 9.53
CA ALA A 593 -16.33 5.41 10.02
C ALA A 593 -17.12 6.71 9.71
N ALA A 594 -16.51 7.69 9.03
CA ALA A 594 -17.26 8.83 8.50
C ALA A 594 -18.36 8.40 7.52
N CYS A 595 -18.12 7.33 6.75
CA CYS A 595 -19.15 6.57 6.04
C CYS A 595 -18.66 5.15 5.76
N LEU A 596 -19.22 4.16 6.48
CA LEU A 596 -19.03 2.75 6.16
C LEU A 596 -20.32 1.95 6.39
N MET A 597 -20.47 0.86 5.63
CA MET A 597 -21.56 -0.10 5.76
C MET A 597 -21.01 -1.46 6.21
N ILE A 598 -21.74 -2.10 7.12
CA ILE A 598 -21.42 -3.44 7.65
C ILE A 598 -22.71 -4.27 7.83
N ARG A 599 -22.61 -5.59 7.66
CA ARG A 599 -23.69 -6.51 8.01
C ARG A 599 -23.80 -6.67 9.53
N ARG A 600 -25.01 -6.61 10.08
CA ARG A 600 -25.30 -6.79 11.52
C ARG A 600 -24.56 -7.98 12.12
N SER A 601 -24.65 -9.14 11.48
CA SER A 601 -24.03 -10.37 11.98
C SER A 601 -22.51 -10.27 12.11
N VAL A 602 -21.85 -9.50 11.23
CA VAL A 602 -20.39 -9.27 11.29
C VAL A 602 -20.06 -8.29 12.40
N TYR A 603 -20.88 -7.26 12.60
CA TYR A 603 -20.73 -6.32 13.72
C TYR A 603 -20.82 -7.03 15.07
N GLU A 604 -21.78 -7.94 15.21
CA GLU A 604 -21.97 -8.79 16.39
C GLU A 604 -20.80 -9.77 16.59
N GLU A 605 -20.32 -10.40 15.50
CA GLU A 605 -19.19 -11.33 15.54
C GLU A 605 -17.90 -10.71 16.10
N VAL A 606 -17.67 -9.43 15.82
CA VAL A 606 -16.49 -8.70 16.31
C VAL A 606 -16.76 -7.92 17.60
N GLU A 607 -17.95 -8.00 18.18
CA GLU A 607 -18.33 -7.27 19.39
C GLU A 607 -18.15 -5.73 19.23
N GLY A 608 -18.59 -5.19 18.10
CA GLY A 608 -18.66 -3.74 17.84
C GLY A 608 -17.32 -2.97 17.89
N PHE A 609 -17.38 -1.67 18.17
CA PHE A 609 -16.19 -0.82 18.35
C PHE A 609 -15.55 -1.06 19.73
N ASP A 610 -14.22 -0.96 19.82
CA ASP A 610 -13.52 -0.95 21.11
C ASP A 610 -13.66 0.43 21.77
N GLU A 611 -14.43 0.48 22.86
CA GLU A 611 -14.74 1.71 23.60
C GLU A 611 -13.52 2.35 24.28
N GLU A 612 -12.37 1.67 24.32
CA GLU A 612 -11.11 2.28 24.75
C GLU A 612 -10.43 3.15 23.67
N PHE A 613 -10.98 3.19 22.45
CA PHE A 613 -10.67 4.18 21.42
C PHE A 613 -11.82 5.19 21.29
N PRO A 614 -11.93 6.18 22.18
CA PRO A 614 -13.06 7.11 22.20
C PRO A 614 -13.10 8.08 21.01
N VAL A 615 -11.96 8.40 20.38
CA VAL A 615 -11.89 9.47 19.37
C VAL A 615 -11.04 9.11 18.17
N ALA A 616 -9.83 8.60 18.37
CA ALA A 616 -8.89 8.30 17.29
C ALA A 616 -8.71 6.78 17.12
N PHE A 617 -8.48 6.36 15.88
CA PHE A 617 -8.23 4.96 15.51
C PHE A 617 -9.36 3.98 15.80
N ASN A 618 -10.55 4.43 16.20
CA ASN A 618 -11.70 3.56 16.46
C ASN A 618 -12.14 2.79 15.21
N ASP A 619 -12.20 3.47 14.08
CA ASP A 619 -12.55 2.93 12.77
C ASP A 619 -11.49 1.95 12.26
N ILE A 620 -10.22 2.30 12.44
CA ILE A 620 -9.09 1.44 12.06
C ILE A 620 -9.05 0.18 12.94
N ASP A 621 -9.16 0.32 14.27
CA ASP A 621 -9.24 -0.82 15.18
C ASP A 621 -10.40 -1.74 14.81
N PHE A 622 -11.58 -1.17 14.56
CA PHE A 622 -12.76 -1.88 14.17
C PHE A 622 -12.58 -2.65 12.84
N CYS A 623 -12.02 -1.99 11.83
CA CYS A 623 -11.63 -2.62 10.57
C CYS A 623 -10.66 -3.79 10.78
N LEU A 624 -9.65 -3.63 11.63
CA LEU A 624 -8.69 -4.68 11.94
C LEU A 624 -9.33 -5.85 12.71
N LYS A 625 -10.31 -5.60 13.60
CA LYS A 625 -11.09 -6.67 14.26
C LYS A 625 -11.89 -7.49 13.23
N VAL A 626 -12.55 -6.82 12.28
CA VAL A 626 -13.30 -7.46 11.18
C VAL A 626 -12.38 -8.31 10.31
N ARG A 627 -11.21 -7.78 9.93
CA ARG A 627 -10.19 -8.54 9.20
C ARG A 627 -9.63 -9.72 9.98
N GLY A 628 -9.47 -9.57 11.30
CA GLY A 628 -9.04 -10.64 12.20
C GLY A 628 -9.99 -11.85 12.23
N LYS A 629 -11.24 -11.68 11.77
CA LYS A 629 -12.22 -12.76 11.58
C LYS A 629 -12.23 -13.35 10.15
N GLY A 630 -11.35 -12.88 9.27
CA GLY A 630 -11.25 -13.33 7.88
C GLY A 630 -12.13 -12.58 6.89
N HIS A 631 -12.82 -11.51 7.33
CA HIS A 631 -13.62 -10.68 6.44
C HIS A 631 -12.76 -9.64 5.71
N LEU A 632 -13.08 -9.39 4.44
CA LEU A 632 -12.46 -8.36 3.62
C LEU A 632 -13.13 -7.00 3.85
N ILE A 633 -12.35 -5.95 3.63
CA ILE A 633 -12.83 -4.56 3.66
C ILE A 633 -12.67 -3.99 2.26
N ILE A 634 -13.73 -3.38 1.76
CA ILE A 634 -13.82 -2.81 0.43
C ILE A 634 -13.91 -1.29 0.54
N PHE A 635 -13.16 -0.61 -0.31
CA PHE A 635 -13.41 0.77 -0.70
C PHE A 635 -14.03 0.79 -2.10
N THR A 636 -15.13 1.54 -2.27
CA THR A 636 -15.74 1.76 -3.58
C THR A 636 -15.59 3.21 -4.05
N PRO A 637 -15.07 3.47 -5.26
CA PRO A 637 -14.98 4.81 -5.82
C PRO A 637 -16.33 5.30 -6.37
N PHE A 638 -17.35 4.44 -6.41
CA PHE A 638 -18.67 4.74 -6.98
C PHE A 638 -19.63 5.39 -5.97
N VAL A 639 -19.25 5.43 -4.69
CA VAL A 639 -19.96 6.17 -3.65
C VAL A 639 -19.16 7.40 -3.30
N GLU A 640 -19.65 8.55 -3.74
CA GLU A 640 -19.05 9.85 -3.55
C GLU A 640 -19.85 10.66 -2.52
N MET A 641 -19.15 11.29 -1.59
CA MET A 641 -19.75 12.19 -0.59
C MET A 641 -18.80 13.34 -0.27
N TYR A 642 -19.33 14.49 0.14
CA TYR A 642 -18.55 15.51 0.84
C TYR A 642 -18.54 15.20 2.34
N HIS A 643 -17.42 15.50 2.99
CA HIS A 643 -17.29 15.43 4.44
C HIS A 643 -16.69 16.75 4.93
N TYR A 644 -17.49 17.55 5.64
CA TYR A 644 -17.14 18.92 6.05
C TYR A 644 -16.28 18.97 7.33
N GLU A 645 -15.37 18.00 7.45
CA GLU A 645 -14.51 17.71 8.60
C GLU A 645 -14.04 18.96 9.37
N SER A 646 -13.97 18.84 10.70
CA SER A 646 -13.52 19.89 11.64
C SER A 646 -14.49 21.03 11.94
N LYS A 647 -15.70 21.06 11.35
CA LYS A 647 -16.76 22.00 11.79
C LYS A 647 -17.29 21.66 13.20
N SER A 648 -17.59 20.40 13.47
CA SER A 648 -18.20 19.96 14.74
C SER A 648 -17.23 19.73 15.91
N ARG A 649 -15.99 19.29 15.61
CA ARG A 649 -15.02 18.82 16.62
C ARG A 649 -13.93 19.84 16.97
N GLY A 650 -13.60 20.72 16.03
CA GLY A 650 -12.37 21.52 16.04
C GLY A 650 -11.08 20.68 16.00
N GLU A 651 -9.94 21.33 15.82
CA GLU A 651 -8.63 20.66 15.80
C GLU A 651 -8.20 20.12 17.18
N ASP A 652 -7.37 19.07 17.21
CA ASP A 652 -6.75 18.51 18.43
C ASP A 652 -5.59 19.41 18.94
N THR A 653 -5.92 20.61 19.40
CA THR A 653 -4.93 21.64 19.76
C THR A 653 -4.66 21.76 21.26
N THR A 654 -5.59 21.28 22.10
CA THR A 654 -5.50 21.41 23.56
C THR A 654 -4.56 20.36 24.17
N VAL A 655 -4.13 20.58 25.42
CA VAL A 655 -3.22 19.64 26.14
C VAL A 655 -3.89 18.31 26.34
N GLU A 656 -5.16 18.35 26.70
CA GLU A 656 -5.98 17.19 27.00
C GLU A 656 -6.21 16.36 25.74
N LYS A 657 -6.52 17.00 24.59
CA LYS A 657 -6.73 16.32 23.31
C LYS A 657 -5.44 15.67 22.78
N ILE A 658 -4.29 16.34 22.91
CA ILE A 658 -2.99 15.79 22.52
C ILE A 658 -2.62 14.60 23.42
N ALA A 659 -2.73 14.74 24.74
CA ALA A 659 -2.43 13.65 25.68
C ALA A 659 -3.34 12.43 25.47
N ARG A 660 -4.63 12.64 25.17
CA ARG A 660 -5.56 11.57 24.76
C ARG A 660 -5.09 10.89 23.48
N PHE A 661 -4.79 11.66 22.43
CA PHE A 661 -4.33 11.13 21.15
C PHE A 661 -3.06 10.27 21.33
N GLU A 662 -2.07 10.75 22.10
CA GLU A 662 -0.87 9.98 22.41
C GLU A 662 -1.16 8.67 23.16
N LYS A 663 -2.13 8.69 24.08
CA LYS A 663 -2.59 7.48 24.78
C LYS A 663 -3.23 6.48 23.81
N GLU A 664 -4.07 6.95 22.88
CA GLU A 664 -4.70 6.13 21.85
C GLU A 664 -3.64 5.55 20.88
N VAL A 665 -2.64 6.33 20.47
CA VAL A 665 -1.50 5.84 19.68
C VAL A 665 -0.76 4.71 20.41
N LYS A 666 -0.36 4.93 21.68
CA LYS A 666 0.33 3.92 22.49
C LYS A 666 -0.50 2.65 22.65
N ARG A 667 -1.82 2.79 22.84
CA ARG A 667 -2.74 1.65 22.90
C ARG A 667 -2.81 0.92 21.57
N PHE A 668 -2.97 1.64 20.46
CA PHE A 668 -3.04 1.05 19.12
C PHE A 668 -1.79 0.23 18.83
N HIS A 669 -0.60 0.80 19.06
CA HIS A 669 0.67 0.09 18.92
C HIS A 669 0.82 -1.09 19.88
N LYS A 670 0.31 -0.99 21.11
CA LYS A 670 0.30 -2.11 22.06
C LYS A 670 -0.61 -3.25 21.59
N LYS A 671 -1.76 -2.94 21.00
CA LYS A 671 -2.76 -3.92 20.56
C LYS A 671 -2.40 -4.58 19.24
N TRP A 672 -1.96 -3.81 18.25
CA TRP A 672 -1.73 -4.26 16.88
C TRP A 672 -0.25 -4.36 16.49
N GLY A 673 0.65 -3.86 17.32
CA GLY A 673 2.09 -3.78 17.06
C GLY A 673 2.52 -2.43 16.51
N LEU A 674 3.79 -2.08 16.76
CA LEU A 674 4.43 -0.88 16.21
C LEU A 674 4.62 -0.97 14.68
N TRP A 675 4.77 -2.20 14.16
CA TRP A 675 5.01 -2.51 12.75
C TRP A 675 3.94 -3.47 12.25
N ILE A 676 2.76 -2.94 11.95
CA ILE A 676 1.74 -3.69 11.22
C ILE A 676 1.98 -3.47 9.72
N ARG A 677 2.37 -4.55 9.01
CA ARG A 677 2.48 -4.51 7.54
C ARG A 677 1.07 -4.45 6.98
N ASP A 678 0.80 -3.47 6.12
CA ASP A 678 -0.46 -3.39 5.39
C ASP A 678 -0.38 -4.29 4.15
N PRO A 679 -1.16 -5.39 4.05
CA PRO A 679 -1.12 -6.26 2.88
C PRO A 679 -1.53 -5.58 1.58
N TYR A 680 -2.27 -4.47 1.61
CA TYR A 680 -2.72 -3.77 0.41
C TYR A 680 -1.90 -2.53 0.06
N TYR A 681 -0.78 -2.34 0.77
CA TYR A 681 0.22 -1.31 0.51
C TYR A 681 1.58 -1.94 0.27
N ASN A 682 2.23 -1.57 -0.84
CA ASN A 682 3.46 -2.22 -1.25
C ASN A 682 4.67 -1.66 -0.48
N ASP A 683 5.58 -2.56 -0.06
CA ASP A 683 6.75 -2.22 0.77
C ASP A 683 7.77 -1.28 0.09
N ASN A 684 7.66 -1.11 -1.23
CA ASN A 684 8.48 -0.20 -2.04
C ASN A 684 8.01 1.26 -2.02
N LEU A 685 6.85 1.52 -1.43
CA LEU A 685 6.23 2.84 -1.33
C LEU A 685 6.51 3.49 0.03
N THR A 686 6.50 4.83 0.05
CA THR A 686 6.76 5.59 1.27
C THR A 686 5.58 5.56 2.24
N LEU A 687 5.85 5.33 3.52
CA LEU A 687 4.85 5.49 4.59
C LEU A 687 4.87 6.89 5.21
N ASP A 688 5.55 7.85 4.62
CA ASP A 688 5.60 9.20 5.17
C ASP A 688 4.63 10.18 4.49
N GLU A 689 4.35 9.96 3.20
CA GLU A 689 3.52 10.83 2.36
C GLU A 689 2.37 10.02 1.76
N GLU A 690 1.26 10.70 1.48
CA GLU A 690 0.02 10.08 1.00
C GLU A 690 0.01 9.90 -0.53
N ASP A 691 1.14 10.16 -1.19
CA ASP A 691 1.27 10.31 -2.64
C ASP A 691 1.79 9.05 -3.37
N PHE A 692 2.05 7.97 -2.64
CA PHE A 692 2.57 6.70 -3.19
C PHE A 692 3.89 6.90 -3.94
N SER A 693 4.71 7.85 -3.50
CA SER A 693 6.08 7.99 -3.99
C SER A 693 6.98 6.85 -3.49
N LEU A 694 8.10 6.65 -4.17
CA LEU A 694 9.08 5.63 -3.82
C LEU A 694 9.63 5.85 -2.41
N LYS A 695 9.78 4.76 -1.67
CA LYS A 695 10.56 4.74 -0.44
C LYS A 695 12.04 4.97 -0.76
N VAL A 696 12.69 5.93 -0.08
CA VAL A 696 14.09 6.35 -0.33
C VAL A 696 15.02 5.88 0.77
#